data_AF-A0A1S0U5S9-F1
#
_entry.id   AF-A0A1S0U5S9-F1
#
_cell.length_a   1.000
_cell.length_b   1.000
_cell.length_c   1.000
_cell.angle_alpha   90.00
_cell.angle_beta   90.00
_cell.angle_gamma   90.00
#
_symmetry.space_group_name_H-M   'P 1'
#
loop_
_entity.id
_entity.type
_entity.pdbx_description
1 polymer ?
#
loop_
_entity_poly.entity_id
_entity_poly.type
_entity_poly.pdbx_seq_one_letter_code
_entity_poly.pdbx_strand_id
1 'polypeptide(L)'
;MPETYSFCLMIVNILSSHPIYSLIRAEATFPSFLSFIPILMESFAVKLSDSKETSENDGENKNVNKAEKDAVKECHMALKWAYISAIQHLYKGWLIILQNLQFIEQLTTYWLDFAKITNGMISSFTQTVFSVPFGDREEVSVPLPDREIYKEILIKIGAFSSYFLDQTLSKTFSMLVETVEEFLTTMEKEISVEELNMWRENMHWIMLIVGHVLVQEDDDRNCVFQSKLLVYYAETIVGENNNINSYAPFIEACINTPQALTDPPDVDIVIKMIGTVFAWCSIEDELLKDHGVTAISVELCGTSLWCAKRLISALGLNMQKSKGNNHLAKVSQNITQILVDFSLQKAFRIFEIMPDEKKTCMDAIELLSALAKTMYCETSKSILLFSYLSTVQIDQLSMRTSLIKALVQIGSIIDDEIKQRTLFQMILIPIRIKFISLCDNPSGTNENIDDLLDCFCAVIDAAQKCSASFLLGYLEPVLKRSVELFSVYKDSLPTINAILQFFDCLTKRMHLFCDNHNDTLMLYQVLFDIVQIYEMQQTERYKKMDSKEKASDLILLLDILTNTLNRRSRPIDLSTGEPKFKQTRSDIIGMTWNMLLSIMRFDFLKLPLLRKNFYRFLECSTEASPECIIILSQENFLLFVDYLKRGLQTDVEKDDLLSTLKDRFEQEVSINAARAIANLGFYFAKNLKSDETIKTFSTLIDPTFTICLNTMWQEEAESLATSTALYSLLCCDEDGCKMYVKNLLSREVNHPNRSTLRAAFRSLMSHTSGNHFEKSAKNDFYDRLKGFLTKAEGLLVVD
;
A
#
# COMPACT_ATOMS: atom_id res chain seq x y z
N MET A 1 31.46 3.32 17.10
CA MET A 1 30.17 3.52 16.40
C MET A 1 29.19 2.37 16.62
N PRO A 2 29.55 1.08 16.42
CA PRO A 2 28.64 -0.04 16.70
C PRO A 2 28.14 0.00 18.15
N GLU A 3 29.05 0.27 19.10
CA GLU A 3 28.74 0.31 20.54
C GLU A 3 27.69 1.36 20.91
N THR A 4 27.79 2.59 20.39
CA THR A 4 26.88 3.70 20.76
C THR A 4 25.48 3.53 20.15
N TYR A 5 25.39 2.98 18.94
CA TYR A 5 24.12 2.57 18.34
C TYR A 5 23.47 1.41 19.12
N SER A 6 24.27 0.42 19.53
CA SER A 6 23.81 -0.69 20.38
C SER A 6 23.26 -0.21 21.72
N PHE A 7 23.82 0.85 22.31
CA PHE A 7 23.27 1.44 23.54
C PHE A 7 21.88 2.05 23.33
N CYS A 8 21.65 2.80 22.26
CA CYS A 8 20.31 3.35 21.95
C CYS A 8 19.26 2.24 21.73
N LEU A 9 19.66 1.17 21.01
CA LEU A 9 18.82 0.00 20.80
C LEU A 9 18.51 -0.73 22.11
N MET A 10 19.50 -0.86 23.00
CA MET A 10 19.34 -1.46 24.32
C MET A 10 18.35 -0.67 25.19
N ILE A 11 18.45 0.67 25.20
CA ILE A 11 17.50 1.55 25.91
C ILE A 11 16.07 1.29 25.44
N VAL A 12 15.84 1.27 24.12
CA VAL A 12 14.51 1.03 23.55
C VAL A 12 14.00 -0.37 23.86
N ASN A 13 14.85 -1.40 23.74
CA ASN A 13 14.47 -2.77 24.02
C ASN A 13 14.10 -2.95 25.50
N ILE A 14 14.87 -2.36 26.42
CA ILE A 14 14.53 -2.39 27.85
C ILE A 14 13.16 -1.74 28.10
N LEU A 15 12.91 -0.56 27.53
CA LEU A 15 11.64 0.16 27.67
C LEU A 15 10.46 -0.53 26.99
N SER A 16 10.70 -1.28 25.91
CA SER A 16 9.65 -1.96 25.15
C SER A 16 9.32 -3.35 25.69
N SER A 17 10.32 -4.06 26.26
CA SER A 17 10.19 -5.45 26.70
C SER A 17 9.85 -5.59 28.19
N HIS A 18 10.03 -4.55 28.99
CA HIS A 18 9.73 -4.58 30.43
C HIS A 18 8.64 -3.56 30.79
N PRO A 19 7.66 -3.93 31.65
CA PRO A 19 6.71 -2.97 32.18
C PRO A 19 7.44 -1.85 32.93
N ILE A 20 7.12 -0.59 32.67
CA ILE A 20 7.75 0.57 33.34
C ILE A 20 7.67 0.46 34.87
N TYR A 21 6.60 -0.16 35.38
CA TYR A 21 6.43 -0.56 36.78
C TYR A 21 7.67 -1.27 37.37
N SER A 22 8.25 -2.21 36.62
CA SER A 22 9.40 -3.00 37.05
C SER A 22 10.70 -2.17 37.07
N LEU A 23 10.81 -1.17 36.20
CA LEU A 23 11.98 -0.31 36.07
C LEU A 23 12.00 0.78 37.16
N ILE A 24 10.84 1.33 37.52
CA ILE A 24 10.71 2.36 38.58
C ILE A 24 11.12 1.80 39.95
N ARG A 25 10.84 0.52 40.23
CA ARG A 25 11.21 -0.14 41.51
C ARG A 25 12.72 -0.20 41.75
N ALA A 26 13.54 -0.01 40.72
CA ALA A 26 14.98 0.21 40.84
C ALA A 26 15.26 1.71 41.11
N GLU A 27 14.68 2.24 42.21
CA GLU A 27 14.51 3.68 42.51
C GLU A 27 15.80 4.52 42.39
N ALA A 28 16.96 3.95 42.74
CA ALA A 28 18.23 4.67 42.68
C ALA A 28 18.80 4.84 41.26
N THR A 29 18.45 3.96 40.33
CA THR A 29 19.04 3.92 38.97
C THR A 29 18.11 4.47 37.89
N PHE A 30 16.80 4.46 38.13
CA PHE A 30 15.81 4.90 37.13
C PHE A 30 15.89 6.39 36.78
N PRO A 31 16.09 7.35 37.72
CA PRO A 31 16.26 8.75 37.37
C PRO A 31 17.53 9.03 36.55
N SER A 32 18.65 8.37 36.90
CA SER A 32 19.88 8.44 36.12
C SER A 32 19.64 7.89 34.71
N PHE A 33 19.01 6.73 34.59
CA PHE A 33 18.62 6.14 33.31
C PHE A 33 17.74 7.08 32.45
N LEU A 34 16.75 7.74 33.05
CA LEU A 34 15.91 8.73 32.37
C LEU A 34 16.71 9.94 31.89
N SER A 35 17.65 10.45 32.70
CA SER A 35 18.48 11.61 32.35
C SER A 35 19.46 11.34 31.21
N PHE A 36 19.84 10.08 30.96
CA PHE A 36 20.75 9.73 29.86
C PHE A 36 20.13 9.93 28.47
N ILE A 37 18.82 9.75 28.33
CA ILE A 37 18.13 9.87 27.04
C ILE A 37 18.28 11.28 26.42
N PRO A 38 17.94 12.38 27.12
CA PRO A 38 18.11 13.73 26.57
C PRO A 38 19.59 14.09 26.36
N ILE A 39 20.50 13.67 27.23
CA ILE A 39 21.95 13.95 27.09
C ILE A 39 22.52 13.29 25.83
N LEU A 40 22.19 12.01 25.60
CA LEU A 40 22.63 11.31 24.40
C LEU A 40 22.03 11.93 23.15
N MET A 41 20.77 12.34 23.23
CA MET A 41 20.07 12.98 22.12
C MET A 41 20.77 14.29 21.72
N GLU A 42 21.06 15.18 22.67
CA GLU A 42 21.77 16.44 22.43
C GLU A 42 23.15 16.19 21.82
N SER A 43 23.90 15.21 22.36
CA SER A 43 25.21 14.83 21.80
C SER A 43 25.13 14.31 20.36
N PHE A 44 24.10 13.53 20.01
CA PHE A 44 23.93 13.03 18.64
C PHE A 44 23.40 14.10 17.69
N ALA A 45 22.60 15.05 18.18
CA ALA A 45 22.17 16.20 17.40
C ALA A 45 23.38 17.04 16.97
N VAL A 46 24.27 17.40 17.90
CA VAL A 46 25.53 18.13 17.58
C VAL A 46 26.41 17.34 16.60
N LYS A 47 26.55 16.02 16.78
CA LYS A 47 27.34 15.21 15.83
C LYS A 47 26.71 15.10 14.44
N LEU A 48 25.38 15.24 14.35
CA LEU A 48 24.68 15.29 13.07
C LEU A 48 25.00 16.59 12.32
N SER A 49 25.16 17.72 13.01
CA SER A 49 25.65 18.97 12.39
C SER A 49 27.12 18.89 12.01
N ASP A 50 28.00 18.40 12.88
CA ASP A 50 29.46 18.35 12.64
C ASP A 50 29.85 17.42 11.47
N SER A 51 29.04 16.39 11.19
CA SER A 51 29.25 15.47 10.07
C SER A 51 29.14 16.12 8.68
N LYS A 52 28.77 17.41 8.62
CA LYS A 52 28.69 18.23 7.40
C LYS A 52 30.01 18.94 7.05
N GLU A 53 30.85 19.33 8.02
CA GLU A 53 32.02 20.22 7.79
C GLU A 53 33.23 19.53 7.13
N THR A 54 33.37 18.21 7.22
CA THR A 54 34.60 17.52 6.80
C THR A 54 34.67 17.22 5.29
N SER A 55 33.66 17.55 4.49
CA SER A 55 33.70 17.28 3.04
C SER A 55 34.46 18.32 2.20
N GLU A 56 34.67 19.55 2.69
CA GLU A 56 35.24 20.63 1.88
C GLU A 56 36.64 21.11 2.30
N ASN A 57 37.05 20.91 3.55
CA ASN A 57 38.39 21.33 4.00
C ASN A 57 39.55 20.44 3.49
N ASP A 58 39.26 19.33 2.80
CA ASP A 58 40.26 18.55 2.02
C ASP A 58 40.45 19.09 0.59
N GLY A 59 40.20 20.38 0.41
CA GLY A 59 40.33 21.12 -0.83
C GLY A 59 41.69 21.76 -1.10
N GLU A 60 42.83 21.21 -0.66
CA GLU A 60 44.14 21.69 -1.16
C GLU A 60 45.29 20.67 -1.23
N ASN A 61 45.01 19.36 -1.21
CA ASN A 61 46.01 18.34 -1.58
C ASN A 61 45.68 17.72 -2.95
N LYS A 62 46.37 18.19 -3.99
CA LYS A 62 46.17 17.86 -5.42
C LYS A 62 46.47 16.40 -5.84
N ASN A 63 46.47 15.40 -4.95
CA ASN A 63 46.82 14.02 -5.28
C ASN A 63 45.97 12.94 -4.55
N VAL A 64 44.65 13.13 -4.41
CA VAL A 64 43.77 12.07 -3.89
C VAL A 64 42.99 11.41 -5.02
N ASN A 65 43.11 10.08 -5.15
CA ASN A 65 42.44 9.27 -6.17
C ASN A 65 40.91 9.36 -6.02
N LYS A 66 40.18 9.36 -7.15
CA LYS A 66 38.71 9.42 -7.18
C LYS A 66 38.04 8.35 -6.29
N ALA A 67 38.62 7.14 -6.26
CA ALA A 67 38.13 6.03 -5.42
C ALA A 67 38.26 6.27 -3.91
N GLU A 68 39.28 7.01 -3.46
CA GLU A 68 39.41 7.40 -2.04
C GLU A 68 38.39 8.47 -1.65
N LYS A 69 38.11 9.43 -2.55
CA LYS A 69 37.05 10.42 -2.33
C LYS A 69 35.66 9.77 -2.25
N ASP A 70 35.40 8.78 -3.09
CA ASP A 70 34.14 8.05 -3.08
C ASP A 70 34.00 7.19 -1.81
N ALA A 71 35.05 6.51 -1.35
CA ALA A 71 35.06 5.74 -0.11
C ALA A 71 34.88 6.61 1.16
N VAL A 72 35.49 7.79 1.20
CA VAL A 72 35.32 8.75 2.31
C VAL A 72 33.89 9.29 2.35
N LYS A 73 33.28 9.59 1.19
CA LYS A 73 31.86 10.00 1.11
C LYS A 73 30.91 8.91 1.56
N GLU A 74 31.14 7.66 1.17
CA GLU A 74 30.35 6.51 1.63
C GLU A 74 30.44 6.33 3.16
N CYS A 75 31.63 6.50 3.73
CA CYS A 75 31.83 6.42 5.18
C CYS A 75 31.07 7.52 5.94
N HIS A 76 31.11 8.77 5.46
CA HIS A 76 30.39 9.90 6.05
C HIS A 76 28.87 9.74 5.95
N MET A 77 28.35 9.25 4.81
CA MET A 77 26.93 8.95 4.67
C MET A 77 26.49 7.85 5.64
N ALA A 78 27.29 6.80 5.83
CA ALA A 78 27.00 5.75 6.80
C ALA A 78 26.97 6.29 8.25
N LEU A 79 27.86 7.24 8.58
CA LEU A 79 27.86 7.94 9.88
C LEU A 79 26.58 8.75 10.09
N LYS A 80 26.16 9.53 9.09
CA LYS A 80 24.92 10.33 9.14
C LYS A 80 23.69 9.45 9.39
N TRP A 81 23.57 8.34 8.66
CA TRP A 81 22.47 7.37 8.85
C TRP A 81 22.46 6.74 10.25
N ALA A 82 23.63 6.45 10.81
CA ALA A 82 23.73 5.91 12.17
C ALA A 82 23.25 6.92 13.22
N TYR A 83 23.58 8.21 13.08
CA TYR A 83 23.09 9.25 13.99
C TYR A 83 21.58 9.48 13.87
N ILE A 84 21.05 9.53 12.65
CA ILE A 84 19.59 9.61 12.42
C ILE A 84 18.89 8.42 13.08
N SER A 85 19.40 7.21 12.89
CA SER A 85 18.83 6.01 13.51
C SER A 85 18.95 6.03 15.04
N ALA A 86 20.08 6.50 15.59
CA ALA A 86 20.24 6.64 17.04
C ALA A 86 19.21 7.62 17.64
N ILE A 87 18.99 8.77 17.02
CA ILE A 87 17.98 9.76 17.43
C ILE A 87 16.57 9.15 17.36
N GLN A 88 16.24 8.42 16.29
CA GLN A 88 14.96 7.71 16.17
C GLN A 88 14.70 6.75 17.34
N HIS A 89 15.71 5.98 17.74
CA HIS A 89 15.61 5.08 18.88
C HIS A 89 15.41 5.85 20.20
N LEU A 90 16.20 6.89 20.44
CA LEU A 90 16.06 7.72 21.66
C LEU A 90 14.68 8.37 21.76
N TYR A 91 14.16 8.91 20.65
CA TYR A 91 12.81 9.46 20.58
C TYR A 91 11.73 8.41 20.81
N LYS A 92 11.91 7.19 20.28
CA LYS A 92 11.01 6.07 20.57
C LYS A 92 11.01 5.70 22.05
N GLY A 93 12.19 5.64 22.68
CA GLY A 93 12.32 5.42 24.11
C GLY A 93 11.63 6.51 24.93
N TRP A 94 11.87 7.78 24.60
CA TRP A 94 11.23 8.91 25.27
C TRP A 94 9.71 8.93 25.11
N LEU A 95 9.17 8.52 23.96
CA LEU A 95 7.74 8.40 23.76
C LEU A 95 7.11 7.37 24.71
N ILE A 96 7.78 6.24 24.95
CA ILE A 96 7.32 5.22 25.90
C ILE A 96 7.26 5.80 27.33
N ILE A 97 8.22 6.66 27.70
CA ILE A 97 8.21 7.39 28.97
C ILE A 97 7.00 8.33 29.05
N LEU A 98 6.78 9.17 28.03
CA LEU A 98 5.65 10.12 28.02
C LEU A 98 4.29 9.41 28.03
N GLN A 99 4.15 8.28 27.36
CA GLN A 99 2.92 7.45 27.40
C GLN A 99 2.55 6.99 28.81
N ASN A 100 3.52 6.94 29.71
CA ASN A 100 3.33 6.51 31.10
C ASN A 100 3.57 7.67 32.10
N LEU A 101 3.50 8.92 31.63
CA LEU A 101 3.80 10.12 32.42
C LEU A 101 3.04 10.16 33.75
N GLN A 102 1.70 10.04 33.72
CA GLN A 102 0.85 10.07 34.92
C GLN A 102 1.28 9.03 35.95
N PHE A 103 1.70 7.85 35.49
CA PHE A 103 2.11 6.75 36.35
C PHE A 103 3.50 7.01 36.97
N ILE A 104 4.42 7.58 36.18
CA ILE A 104 5.76 7.98 36.66
C ILE A 104 5.63 9.10 37.69
N GLU A 105 4.81 10.11 37.44
CA GLU A 105 4.56 11.23 38.38
C GLU A 105 3.94 10.76 39.70
N GLN A 106 3.10 9.72 39.68
CA GLN A 106 2.49 9.17 40.90
C GLN A 106 3.46 8.36 41.76
N LEU A 107 4.45 7.70 41.15
CA LEU A 107 5.35 6.78 41.85
C LEU A 107 6.71 7.38 42.18
N THR A 108 7.12 8.43 41.50
CA THR A 108 8.40 9.09 41.75
C THR A 108 8.21 10.25 42.75
N THR A 109 9.08 10.32 43.75
CA THR A 109 9.08 11.41 44.76
C THR A 109 9.86 12.64 44.32
N TYR A 110 10.42 12.64 43.11
CA TYR A 110 11.29 13.70 42.57
C TYR A 110 10.58 14.48 41.47
N TRP A 111 10.79 15.80 41.44
CA TRP A 111 10.16 16.71 40.48
C TRP A 111 11.00 16.81 39.20
N LEU A 112 10.58 16.11 38.13
CA LEU A 112 11.15 16.21 36.78
C LEU A 112 10.18 17.02 35.90
N ASP A 113 10.67 18.11 35.30
CA ASP A 113 9.91 18.89 34.34
C ASP A 113 9.99 18.23 32.95
N PHE A 114 9.10 17.27 32.71
CA PHE A 114 9.03 16.53 31.44
C PHE A 114 8.76 17.45 30.25
N ALA A 115 8.04 18.56 30.44
CA ALA A 115 7.79 19.54 29.38
C ALA A 115 9.11 20.21 28.98
N LYS A 116 9.89 20.71 29.95
CA LYS A 116 11.19 21.32 29.72
C LYS A 116 12.18 20.35 29.07
N ILE A 117 12.25 19.11 29.52
CA ILE A 117 13.16 18.10 28.96
C ILE A 117 12.77 17.77 27.51
N THR A 118 11.49 17.53 27.26
CA THR A 118 10.99 17.22 25.92
C THR A 118 11.22 18.40 24.96
N ASN A 119 10.97 19.62 25.41
CA ASN A 119 11.25 20.84 24.64
C ASN A 119 12.76 21.02 24.38
N GLY A 120 13.62 20.67 25.34
CA GLY A 120 15.08 20.67 25.17
C GLY A 120 15.54 19.68 24.09
N MET A 121 14.97 18.47 24.08
CA MET A 121 15.25 17.47 23.04
C MET A 121 14.79 17.96 21.66
N ILE A 122 13.54 18.43 21.54
CA ILE A 122 13.05 18.99 20.28
C ILE A 122 13.93 20.15 19.83
N SER A 123 14.27 21.08 20.74
CA SER A 123 15.11 22.24 20.43
C SER A 123 16.50 21.86 19.93
N SER A 124 17.11 20.83 20.53
CA SER A 124 18.42 20.32 20.12
C SER A 124 18.39 19.78 18.69
N PHE A 125 17.31 19.10 18.30
CA PHE A 125 17.15 18.65 16.91
C PHE A 125 16.88 19.84 16.00
N THR A 126 15.98 20.76 16.38
CA THR A 126 15.64 21.91 15.53
C THR A 126 16.84 22.83 15.29
N GLN A 127 17.74 23.01 16.27
CA GLN A 127 18.98 23.78 16.12
C GLN A 127 19.90 23.22 15.04
N THR A 128 19.89 21.90 14.81
CA THR A 128 20.73 21.24 13.78
C THR A 128 20.19 21.38 12.37
N VAL A 129 18.87 21.59 12.24
CA VAL A 129 18.19 21.66 10.94
C VAL A 129 17.83 23.09 10.55
N PHE A 130 17.68 24.02 11.49
CA PHE A 130 17.44 25.43 11.21
C PHE A 130 18.74 26.22 11.01
N SER A 131 18.68 27.21 10.14
CA SER A 131 19.68 28.29 10.01
C SER A 131 19.36 29.41 11.00
N VAL A 132 20.29 30.37 11.15
CA VAL A 132 20.09 31.60 11.93
C VAL A 132 18.76 32.28 11.50
N PRO A 133 17.92 32.77 12.44
CA PRO A 133 18.14 32.92 13.88
C PRO A 133 17.73 31.70 14.73
N PHE A 134 17.12 30.67 14.16
CA PHE A 134 16.51 29.57 14.92
C PHE A 134 17.45 28.38 15.18
N GLY A 135 18.60 28.31 14.50
CA GLY A 135 19.60 27.26 14.64
C GLY A 135 20.96 27.64 14.06
N ASP A 136 21.86 26.66 14.01
CA ASP A 136 23.30 26.83 13.72
C ASP A 136 23.71 26.23 12.36
N ARG A 137 22.76 25.99 11.45
CA ARG A 137 23.06 25.34 10.17
C ARG A 137 23.74 26.28 9.18
N GLU A 138 24.89 25.85 8.65
CA GLU A 138 25.69 26.59 7.67
C GLU A 138 25.52 26.13 6.20
N GLU A 139 25.12 24.87 5.93
CA GLU A 139 25.00 24.33 4.55
C GLU A 139 23.77 23.42 4.29
N VAL A 140 23.36 23.38 3.01
CA VAL A 140 22.27 22.58 2.44
C VAL A 140 22.84 21.39 1.62
N SER A 141 22.63 20.14 2.06
CA SER A 141 22.79 18.92 1.23
C SER A 141 21.99 17.72 1.80
N VAL A 142 21.31 16.85 1.03
CA VAL A 142 21.73 15.76 0.09
C VAL A 142 20.46 15.25 -0.69
N PRO A 143 20.35 14.07 -1.37
CA PRO A 143 19.63 13.93 -2.64
C PRO A 143 18.20 13.34 -2.53
N LEU A 144 17.70 13.08 -1.32
CA LEU A 144 16.40 12.47 -1.01
C LEU A 144 15.57 13.45 -0.16
N PRO A 145 14.24 13.41 -0.23
CA PRO A 145 13.37 14.37 0.46
C PRO A 145 13.55 14.29 1.98
N ASP A 146 13.75 15.42 2.66
CA ASP A 146 13.90 15.45 4.12
C ASP A 146 12.71 14.84 4.85
N ARG A 147 11.50 15.04 4.31
CA ARG A 147 10.25 14.41 4.81
C ARG A 147 10.28 12.89 4.84
N GLU A 148 11.11 12.23 4.02
CA GLU A 148 11.26 10.76 4.00
C GLU A 148 12.39 10.32 4.93
N ILE A 149 13.52 11.02 4.92
CA ILE A 149 14.69 10.73 5.76
C ILE A 149 14.33 10.86 7.24
N TYR A 150 13.66 11.96 7.61
CA TYR A 150 13.36 12.32 8.99
C TYR A 150 11.93 11.98 9.41
N LYS A 151 11.18 11.23 8.59
CA LYS A 151 9.76 10.88 8.83
C LYS A 151 9.50 10.40 10.25
N GLU A 152 10.25 9.40 10.71
CA GLU A 152 10.07 8.82 12.04
C GLU A 152 10.38 9.82 13.16
N ILE A 153 11.39 10.67 12.98
CA ILE A 153 11.75 11.72 13.95
C ILE A 153 10.61 12.73 14.05
N LEU A 154 10.11 13.22 12.90
CA LEU A 154 9.02 14.19 12.83
C LEU A 154 7.70 13.63 13.41
N ILE A 155 7.38 12.35 13.16
CA ILE A 155 6.24 11.68 13.79
C ILE A 155 6.36 11.69 15.32
N LYS A 156 7.56 11.45 15.87
CA LYS A 156 7.78 11.50 17.31
C LYS A 156 7.71 12.93 17.86
N ILE A 157 8.23 13.93 17.15
CA ILE A 157 8.08 15.35 17.52
C ILE A 157 6.59 15.72 17.61
N GLY A 158 5.78 15.32 16.62
CA GLY A 158 4.33 15.48 16.68
C GLY A 158 3.69 14.73 17.85
N ALA A 159 4.13 13.51 18.14
CA ALA A 159 3.64 12.78 19.31
C ALA A 159 4.02 13.45 20.63
N PHE A 160 5.20 14.06 20.72
CA PHE A 160 5.65 14.82 21.89
C PHE A 160 4.84 16.08 22.11
N SER A 161 4.57 16.85 21.04
CA SER A 161 3.76 18.07 21.12
C SER A 161 2.36 17.80 21.69
N SER A 162 1.81 16.61 21.43
CA SER A 162 0.50 16.17 21.95
C SER A 162 0.40 16.14 23.49
N TYR A 163 1.52 16.07 24.22
CA TYR A 163 1.54 16.09 25.68
C TYR A 163 1.64 17.50 26.27
N PHE A 164 2.09 18.48 25.48
CA PHE A 164 2.39 19.85 25.93
C PHE A 164 1.83 20.87 24.93
N LEU A 165 0.54 20.77 24.63
CA LEU A 165 -0.11 21.48 23.52
C LEU A 165 -0.06 23.01 23.67
N ASP A 166 -0.31 23.57 24.85
CA ASP A 166 -0.33 25.03 25.09
C ASP A 166 0.99 25.69 24.65
N GLN A 167 2.11 25.16 25.16
CA GLN A 167 3.44 25.68 24.89
C GLN A 167 3.86 25.40 23.46
N THR A 168 3.58 24.19 22.96
CA THR A 168 4.06 23.78 21.64
C THR A 168 3.32 24.50 20.53
N LEU A 169 1.99 24.62 20.61
CA LEU A 169 1.19 25.34 19.61
C LEU A 169 1.59 26.81 19.54
N SER A 170 1.75 27.47 20.70
CA SER A 170 2.19 28.87 20.75
C SER A 170 3.57 29.05 20.13
N LYS A 171 4.56 28.23 20.50
CA LYS A 171 5.92 28.32 19.95
C LYS A 171 5.97 28.06 18.45
N THR A 172 5.27 27.02 17.99
CA THR A 172 5.22 26.68 16.55
C THR A 172 4.49 27.75 15.75
N PHE A 173 3.43 28.34 16.28
CA PHE A 173 2.73 29.45 15.62
C PHE A 173 3.61 30.69 15.50
N SER A 174 4.30 31.10 16.57
CA SER A 174 5.22 32.25 16.53
C SER A 174 6.32 32.05 15.47
N MET A 175 6.97 30.89 15.44
CA MET A 175 7.99 30.60 14.42
C MET A 175 7.45 30.70 13.00
N LEU A 176 6.23 30.18 12.76
CA LEU A 176 5.59 30.24 11.45
C LEU A 176 5.27 31.67 11.02
N VAL A 177 4.68 32.48 11.90
CA VAL A 177 4.32 33.87 11.60
C VAL A 177 5.57 34.72 11.39
N GLU A 178 6.53 34.65 12.30
CA GLU A 178 7.80 35.40 12.22
C GLU A 178 8.54 35.10 10.90
N THR A 179 8.56 33.83 10.47
CA THR A 179 9.20 33.44 9.21
C THR A 179 8.47 33.99 7.98
N VAL A 180 7.13 34.02 8.00
CA VAL A 180 6.35 34.62 6.90
C VAL A 180 6.52 36.14 6.86
N GLU A 181 6.49 36.80 8.01
CA GLU A 181 6.74 38.25 8.12
C GLU A 181 8.15 38.61 7.65
N GLU A 182 9.16 37.82 8.05
CA GLU A 182 10.54 37.98 7.58
C GLU A 182 10.57 37.96 6.04
N PHE A 183 9.92 36.98 5.40
CA PHE A 183 9.84 36.90 3.94
C PHE A 183 9.22 38.15 3.31
N LEU A 184 8.10 38.62 3.85
CA LEU A 184 7.43 39.80 3.32
C LEU A 184 8.34 41.04 3.42
N THR A 185 9.10 41.18 4.50
CA THR A 185 10.10 42.26 4.60
C THR A 185 11.30 42.05 3.68
N THR A 186 11.65 40.79 3.36
CA THR A 186 12.72 40.47 2.42
C THR A 186 12.38 40.85 0.99
N MET A 187 11.10 40.72 0.59
CA MET A 187 10.65 41.11 -0.75
C MET A 187 10.82 42.61 -1.04
N GLU A 188 10.90 43.44 0.00
CA GLU A 188 11.12 44.89 -0.12
C GLU A 188 12.61 45.29 -0.18
N LYS A 189 13.53 44.35 0.08
CA LYS A 189 14.98 44.61 0.21
C LYS A 189 15.79 43.78 -0.79
N GLU A 190 16.94 44.30 -1.23
CA GLU A 190 17.93 43.49 -1.96
C GLU A 190 18.66 42.58 -0.97
N ILE A 191 18.45 41.26 -1.08
CA ILE A 191 19.00 40.23 -0.18
C ILE A 191 19.82 39.23 -0.99
N SER A 192 20.84 38.65 -0.36
CA SER A 192 21.72 37.67 -1.00
C SER A 192 20.99 36.35 -1.30
N VAL A 193 21.50 35.59 -2.27
CA VAL A 193 20.92 34.28 -2.63
C VAL A 193 21.08 33.29 -1.46
N GLU A 194 22.17 33.40 -0.71
CA GLU A 194 22.47 32.60 0.47
C GLU A 194 21.46 32.85 1.60
N GLU A 195 21.17 34.11 1.91
CA GLU A 195 20.15 34.49 2.91
C GLU A 195 18.76 33.99 2.53
N LEU A 196 18.38 34.13 1.25
CA LEU A 196 17.10 33.62 0.75
C LEU A 196 17.01 32.08 0.84
N ASN A 197 18.11 31.36 0.58
CA ASN A 197 18.14 29.90 0.69
C ASN A 197 18.07 29.43 2.14
N MET A 198 18.75 30.12 3.07
CA MET A 198 18.63 29.85 4.51
C MET A 198 17.19 30.02 4.99
N TRP A 199 16.54 31.12 4.57
CA TRP A 199 15.13 31.38 4.87
C TRP A 199 14.21 30.30 4.29
N ARG A 200 14.36 29.97 3.00
CA ARG A 200 13.54 28.96 2.30
C ARG A 200 13.54 27.65 3.04
N GLU A 201 14.67 27.27 3.57
CA GLU A 201 14.74 26.00 4.26
C GLU A 201 14.35 26.07 5.75
N ASN A 202 14.48 27.21 6.42
CA ASN A 202 13.79 27.40 7.70
C ASN A 202 12.28 27.21 7.52
N MET A 203 11.70 27.81 6.48
CA MET A 203 10.28 27.65 6.17
C MET A 203 9.90 26.19 5.83
N HIS A 204 10.76 25.48 5.08
CA HIS A 204 10.59 24.05 4.79
C HIS A 204 10.46 23.22 6.08
N TRP A 205 11.39 23.36 7.00
CA TRP A 205 11.39 22.62 8.27
C TRP A 205 10.22 23.00 9.18
N ILE A 206 9.85 24.29 9.22
CA ILE A 206 8.67 24.75 9.97
C ILE A 206 7.40 24.09 9.44
N MET A 207 7.21 24.04 8.11
CA MET A 207 6.06 23.38 7.48
C MET A 207 5.99 21.89 7.81
N LEU A 208 7.13 21.19 7.81
CA LEU A 208 7.21 19.79 8.23
C LEU A 208 6.77 19.62 9.69
N ILE A 209 7.26 20.48 10.59
CA ILE A 209 6.90 20.45 12.01
C ILE A 209 5.40 20.73 12.20
N VAL A 210 4.85 21.78 11.58
CA VAL A 210 3.41 22.12 11.64
C VAL A 210 2.55 20.94 11.19
N GLY A 211 2.90 20.31 10.07
CA GLY A 211 2.19 19.15 9.53
C GLY A 211 2.20 17.91 10.42
N HIS A 212 3.16 17.79 11.34
CA HIS A 212 3.23 16.69 12.32
C HIS A 212 2.68 17.07 13.70
N VAL A 213 2.79 18.33 14.12
CA VAL A 213 2.25 18.84 15.39
C VAL A 213 0.72 18.85 15.40
N LEU A 214 0.09 19.16 14.27
CA LEU A 214 -1.38 19.20 14.18
C LEU A 214 -1.98 17.86 13.76
N VAL A 215 -1.29 17.11 12.89
CA VAL A 215 -1.86 15.96 12.16
C VAL A 215 -1.03 14.70 12.34
N GLN A 216 -1.71 13.58 12.62
CA GLN A 216 -1.14 12.23 12.68
C GLN A 216 -1.73 11.32 11.58
N GLU A 217 -1.12 10.17 11.35
CA GLU A 217 -1.65 9.12 10.46
C GLU A 217 -2.38 8.05 11.30
N ASP A 218 -3.60 7.67 10.91
CA ASP A 218 -4.32 6.52 11.50
C ASP A 218 -3.87 5.17 10.90
N ASP A 219 -4.46 4.06 11.35
CA ASP A 219 -4.10 2.70 10.91
C ASP A 219 -4.27 2.50 9.38
N ASP A 220 -5.21 3.24 8.79
CA ASP A 220 -5.48 3.27 7.34
C ASP A 220 -4.60 4.30 6.60
N ARG A 221 -3.61 4.88 7.29
CA ARG A 221 -2.72 5.96 6.82
C ARG A 221 -3.45 7.23 6.41
N ASN A 222 -4.63 7.49 6.95
CA ASN A 222 -5.32 8.75 6.73
C ASN A 222 -4.74 9.85 7.63
N CYS A 223 -4.62 11.06 7.10
CA CYS A 223 -4.22 12.23 7.86
C CYS A 223 -5.38 12.74 8.71
N VAL A 224 -5.28 12.59 10.03
CA VAL A 224 -6.30 13.00 11.02
C VAL A 224 -5.69 13.92 12.06
N PHE A 225 -6.48 14.82 12.66
CA PHE A 225 -5.99 15.59 13.81
C PHE A 225 -5.55 14.64 14.94
N GLN A 226 -4.52 15.05 15.68
CA GLN A 226 -4.09 14.30 16.85
C GLN A 226 -5.24 14.16 17.85
N SER A 227 -5.43 12.95 18.40
CA SER A 227 -6.55 12.68 19.32
C SER A 227 -6.52 13.58 20.56
N LYS A 228 -5.34 13.83 21.12
CA LYS A 228 -5.16 14.74 22.26
C LYS A 228 -5.40 16.20 21.89
N LEU A 229 -5.08 16.61 20.65
CA LEU A 229 -5.42 17.95 20.16
C LEU A 229 -6.93 18.16 20.12
N LEU A 230 -7.70 17.16 19.69
CA LEU A 230 -9.17 17.26 19.67
C LEU A 230 -9.77 17.37 21.08
N VAL A 231 -9.21 16.64 22.06
CA VAL A 231 -9.61 16.75 23.47
C VAL A 231 -9.27 18.14 24.01
N TYR A 232 -8.03 18.57 23.85
CA TYR A 232 -7.57 19.90 24.26
C TYR A 232 -8.38 21.02 23.61
N TYR A 233 -8.70 20.90 22.32
CA TYR A 233 -9.52 21.88 21.62
C TYR A 233 -10.90 22.00 22.28
N ALA A 234 -11.55 20.88 22.58
CA ALA A 234 -12.86 20.86 23.21
C ALA A 234 -12.86 21.38 24.66
N GLU A 235 -11.79 21.14 25.41
CA GLU A 235 -11.70 21.48 26.84
C GLU A 235 -11.15 22.89 27.10
N THR A 236 -10.24 23.39 26.26
CA THR A 236 -9.45 24.60 26.54
C THR A 236 -9.63 25.70 25.51
N ILE A 237 -9.82 25.36 24.23
CA ILE A 237 -9.93 26.35 23.14
C ILE A 237 -11.37 26.83 22.95
N VAL A 238 -12.36 25.97 23.18
CA VAL A 238 -13.79 26.34 23.08
C VAL A 238 -14.17 27.21 24.28
N GLY A 239 -14.08 28.53 24.12
CA GLY A 239 -14.63 29.52 25.05
C GLY A 239 -16.06 29.96 24.70
N GLU A 240 -16.79 30.52 25.67
CA GLU A 240 -18.17 31.02 25.49
C GLU A 240 -18.30 32.19 24.47
N ASN A 241 -17.19 32.77 23.99
CA ASN A 241 -17.17 34.00 23.17
C ASN A 241 -16.67 33.82 21.71
N ASN A 242 -16.40 32.59 21.23
CA ASN A 242 -15.85 32.43 19.88
C ASN A 242 -16.91 32.69 18.80
N ASN A 243 -16.79 33.81 18.07
CA ASN A 243 -17.68 34.13 16.96
C ASN A 243 -17.30 33.30 15.73
N ILE A 244 -18.03 32.21 15.49
CA ILE A 244 -17.87 31.30 14.33
C ILE A 244 -17.86 32.05 12.97
N ASN A 245 -18.46 33.23 12.88
CA ASN A 245 -18.48 34.03 11.65
C ASN A 245 -17.17 34.78 11.36
N SER A 246 -16.24 34.85 12.32
CA SER A 246 -14.93 35.50 12.14
C SER A 246 -13.91 34.64 11.38
N TYR A 247 -14.11 33.32 11.37
CA TYR A 247 -13.15 32.36 10.83
C TYR A 247 -13.05 32.38 9.29
N ALA A 248 -14.17 32.47 8.58
CA ALA A 248 -14.17 32.52 7.12
C ALA A 248 -13.51 33.80 6.57
N PRO A 249 -13.86 35.02 7.04
CA PRO A 249 -13.16 36.24 6.63
C PRO A 249 -11.65 36.22 6.92
N PHE A 250 -11.24 35.60 8.02
CA PHE A 250 -9.81 35.44 8.33
C PHE A 250 -9.10 34.56 7.30
N ILE A 251 -9.66 33.40 6.96
CA ILE A 251 -9.09 32.51 5.94
C ILE A 251 -9.11 33.17 4.54
N GLU A 252 -10.18 33.90 4.21
CA GLU A 252 -10.23 34.69 2.97
C GLU A 252 -9.13 35.75 2.92
N ALA A 253 -8.87 36.45 4.03
CA ALA A 253 -7.79 37.44 4.11
C ALA A 253 -6.41 36.79 3.97
N CYS A 254 -6.21 35.61 4.58
CA CYS A 254 -4.98 34.83 4.42
C CYS A 254 -4.71 34.47 2.95
N ILE A 255 -5.75 34.16 2.17
CA ILE A 255 -5.57 33.78 0.76
C ILE A 255 -5.52 34.99 -0.16
N ASN A 256 -6.42 35.96 -0.01
CA ASN A 256 -6.60 37.06 -0.96
C ASN A 256 -5.68 38.26 -0.69
N THR A 257 -5.26 38.45 0.56
CA THR A 257 -4.40 39.57 0.98
C THR A 257 -3.30 39.08 1.92
N PRO A 258 -2.46 38.12 1.49
CA PRO A 258 -1.49 37.47 2.37
C PRO A 258 -0.38 38.42 2.86
N GLN A 259 -0.18 39.59 2.23
CA GLN A 259 0.81 40.56 2.68
C GLN A 259 0.36 41.35 3.92
N ALA A 260 -0.92 41.30 4.28
CA ALA A 260 -1.52 42.04 5.40
C ALA A 260 -2.13 41.09 6.44
N LEU A 261 -1.32 40.16 6.95
CA LEU A 261 -1.76 39.21 7.97
C LEU A 261 -2.22 39.94 9.23
N THR A 262 -3.45 39.65 9.65
CA THR A 262 -4.02 40.17 10.90
C THR A 262 -4.01 39.08 11.96
N ASP A 263 -3.84 39.45 13.24
CA ASP A 263 -3.97 38.54 14.37
C ASP A 263 -5.29 38.80 15.13
N PRO A 264 -6.45 38.35 14.60
CA PRO A 264 -7.72 38.61 15.24
C PRO A 264 -7.85 37.82 16.57
N PRO A 265 -8.31 38.44 17.67
CA PRO A 265 -8.46 37.77 18.95
C PRO A 265 -9.55 36.68 18.95
N ASP A 266 -10.51 36.75 18.03
CA ASP A 266 -11.68 35.85 17.97
C ASP A 266 -11.42 34.52 17.26
N VAL A 267 -10.24 34.35 16.65
CA VAL A 267 -9.84 33.15 15.91
C VAL A 267 -8.87 32.33 16.76
N ASP A 268 -9.14 31.04 16.90
CA ASP A 268 -8.27 30.16 17.68
C ASP A 268 -6.92 29.87 17.01
N ILE A 269 -5.93 29.46 17.81
CA ILE A 269 -4.56 29.23 17.37
C ILE A 269 -4.43 28.12 16.31
N VAL A 270 -5.29 27.10 16.33
CA VAL A 270 -5.25 26.01 15.35
C VAL A 270 -5.67 26.54 13.99
N ILE A 271 -6.75 27.32 13.92
CA ILE A 271 -7.18 27.93 12.66
C ILE A 271 -6.22 29.03 12.21
N LYS A 272 -5.62 29.79 13.14
CA LYS A 272 -4.54 30.74 12.79
C LYS A 272 -3.36 30.05 12.12
N MET A 273 -2.86 28.96 12.68
CA MET A 273 -1.78 28.17 12.07
C MET A 273 -2.17 27.67 10.67
N ILE A 274 -3.39 27.14 10.49
CA ILE A 274 -3.89 26.73 9.17
C ILE A 274 -3.94 27.93 8.22
N GLY A 275 -4.51 29.05 8.63
CA GLY A 275 -4.57 30.28 7.84
C GLY A 275 -3.19 30.77 7.40
N THR A 276 -2.21 30.81 8.30
CA THR A 276 -0.83 31.23 7.98
C THR A 276 -0.14 30.28 7.01
N VAL A 277 -0.36 28.95 7.11
CA VAL A 277 0.12 27.99 6.10
C VAL A 277 -0.47 28.30 4.73
N PHE A 278 -1.78 28.58 4.67
CA PHE A 278 -2.44 28.93 3.41
C PHE A 278 -2.06 30.31 2.88
N ALA A 279 -1.71 31.25 3.75
CA ALA A 279 -1.15 32.54 3.36
C ALA A 279 0.20 32.37 2.67
N TRP A 280 1.10 31.56 3.23
CA TRP A 280 2.35 31.20 2.55
C TRP A 280 2.09 30.52 1.20
N CYS A 281 1.18 29.53 1.17
CA CYS A 281 0.82 28.87 -0.08
C CYS A 281 0.30 29.86 -1.14
N SER A 282 -0.40 30.93 -0.72
CA SER A 282 -0.90 31.99 -1.58
C SER A 282 0.21 32.89 -2.11
N ILE A 283 1.12 33.36 -1.24
CA ILE A 283 2.32 34.11 -1.64
C ILE A 283 3.12 33.32 -2.67
N GLU A 284 3.33 32.01 -2.41
CA GLU A 284 4.04 31.13 -3.33
C GLU A 284 3.30 30.95 -4.67
N ASP A 285 1.95 30.91 -4.67
CA ASP A 285 1.14 30.85 -5.90
C ASP A 285 1.23 32.14 -6.72
N GLU A 286 1.18 33.31 -6.06
CA GLU A 286 1.36 34.63 -6.70
C GLU A 286 2.75 34.75 -7.33
N LEU A 287 3.81 34.39 -6.59
CA LEU A 287 5.18 34.41 -7.10
C LEU A 287 5.35 33.48 -8.31
N LEU A 288 4.80 32.27 -8.22
CA LEU A 288 4.86 31.30 -9.31
C LEU A 288 4.12 31.81 -10.55
N LYS A 289 2.96 32.45 -10.37
CA LYS A 289 2.15 33.02 -11.45
C LYS A 289 2.84 34.21 -12.12
N ASP A 290 3.41 35.13 -11.35
CA ASP A 290 3.93 36.40 -11.87
C ASP A 290 5.39 36.30 -12.36
N HIS A 291 6.17 35.38 -11.78
CA HIS A 291 7.62 35.29 -11.99
C HIS A 291 8.11 33.89 -12.38
N GLY A 292 7.23 32.89 -12.47
CA GLY A 292 7.57 31.54 -12.89
C GLY A 292 8.41 30.77 -11.87
N VAL A 293 8.96 29.63 -12.31
CA VAL A 293 9.64 28.65 -11.45
C VAL A 293 10.85 29.22 -10.72
N THR A 294 11.57 30.16 -11.33
CA THR A 294 12.80 30.75 -10.77
C THR A 294 12.56 31.57 -9.52
N ALA A 295 11.33 32.01 -9.27
CA ALA A 295 10.98 32.81 -8.09
C ALA A 295 10.79 31.97 -6.82
N ILE A 296 10.54 30.67 -6.95
CA ILE A 296 10.22 29.78 -5.83
C ILE A 296 11.31 28.71 -5.63
N SER A 297 11.28 28.04 -4.47
CA SER A 297 12.01 26.79 -4.26
C SER A 297 11.09 25.61 -4.54
N VAL A 298 11.49 24.73 -5.46
CA VAL A 298 10.72 23.54 -5.86
C VAL A 298 10.49 22.60 -4.67
N GLU A 299 11.50 22.42 -3.81
CA GLU A 299 11.41 21.58 -2.61
C GLU A 299 10.46 22.19 -1.56
N LEU A 300 10.56 23.50 -1.36
CA LEU A 300 9.65 24.21 -0.46
C LEU A 300 8.22 24.12 -0.96
N CYS A 301 7.99 24.29 -2.27
CA CYS A 301 6.67 24.17 -2.87
C CYS A 301 6.05 22.78 -2.71
N GLY A 302 6.84 21.72 -2.92
CA GLY A 302 6.40 20.35 -2.62
C GLY A 302 6.02 20.17 -1.14
N THR A 303 6.72 20.85 -0.24
CA THR A 303 6.45 20.82 1.21
C THR A 303 5.20 21.62 1.59
N SER A 304 4.99 22.78 0.97
CA SER A 304 3.78 23.59 1.07
C SER A 304 2.54 22.76 0.68
N LEU A 305 2.60 22.09 -0.48
CA LEU A 305 1.53 21.20 -0.97
C LEU A 305 1.29 20.01 -0.03
N TRP A 306 2.36 19.36 0.44
CA TRP A 306 2.28 18.26 1.41
C TRP A 306 1.62 18.71 2.72
N CYS A 307 2.00 19.86 3.26
CA CYS A 307 1.43 20.38 4.51
C CYS A 307 -0.06 20.74 4.32
N ALA A 308 -0.40 21.45 3.24
CA ALA A 308 -1.78 21.79 2.89
C ALA A 308 -2.66 20.54 2.77
N LYS A 309 -2.16 19.48 2.09
CA LYS A 309 -2.84 18.19 1.98
C LYS A 309 -3.13 17.58 3.35
N ARG A 310 -2.16 17.57 4.26
CA ARG A 310 -2.34 17.01 5.62
C ARG A 310 -3.41 17.76 6.40
N LEU A 311 -3.35 19.08 6.40
CA LEU A 311 -4.30 19.94 7.12
C LEU A 311 -5.72 19.80 6.56
N ILE A 312 -5.88 19.87 5.25
CA ILE A 312 -7.20 19.68 4.61
C ILE A 312 -7.75 18.29 4.89
N SER A 313 -6.94 17.24 4.75
CA SER A 313 -7.40 15.87 5.02
C SER A 313 -7.92 15.73 6.47
N ALA A 314 -7.21 16.32 7.43
CA ALA A 314 -7.59 16.29 8.83
C ALA A 314 -8.90 17.06 9.11
N LEU A 315 -9.09 18.23 8.50
CA LEU A 315 -10.34 19.00 8.55
C LEU A 315 -11.51 18.18 8.02
N GLY A 316 -11.36 17.58 6.83
CA GLY A 316 -12.43 16.86 6.14
C GLY A 316 -12.85 15.60 6.90
N LEU A 317 -11.88 14.81 7.36
CA LEU A 317 -12.17 13.61 8.16
C LEU A 317 -12.76 13.93 9.53
N ASN A 318 -12.35 15.03 10.16
CA ASN A 318 -12.97 15.49 11.41
C ASN A 318 -14.44 15.88 11.19
N MET A 319 -14.75 16.58 10.09
CA MET A 319 -16.14 16.89 9.72
C MET A 319 -16.96 15.63 9.51
N GLN A 320 -16.45 14.66 8.75
CA GLN A 320 -17.14 13.40 8.45
C GLN A 320 -17.38 12.54 9.70
N LYS A 321 -16.40 12.48 10.63
CA LYS A 321 -16.48 11.66 11.85
C LYS A 321 -17.34 12.32 12.94
N SER A 322 -17.41 13.65 12.98
CA SER A 322 -18.15 14.37 14.01
C SER A 322 -19.67 14.38 13.71
N LYS A 323 -20.49 13.85 14.61
CA LYS A 323 -21.96 13.88 14.50
C LYS A 323 -22.56 15.27 14.83
N GLY A 324 -21.94 16.36 14.37
CA GLY A 324 -22.47 17.73 14.46
C GLY A 324 -22.29 18.48 15.80
N ASN A 325 -21.80 17.83 16.86
CA ASN A 325 -21.61 18.47 18.17
C ASN A 325 -20.19 19.02 18.43
N ASN A 326 -19.24 18.81 17.51
CA ASN A 326 -17.86 19.30 17.66
C ASN A 326 -17.74 20.75 17.14
N HIS A 327 -17.25 21.67 17.98
CA HIS A 327 -17.00 23.07 17.60
C HIS A 327 -16.03 23.19 16.42
N LEU A 328 -14.90 22.46 16.45
CA LEU A 328 -13.90 22.49 15.38
C LEU A 328 -14.50 22.06 14.04
N ALA A 329 -15.43 21.10 14.05
CA ALA A 329 -16.09 20.66 12.82
C ALA A 329 -17.03 21.73 12.24
N LYS A 330 -17.73 22.49 13.10
CA LYS A 330 -18.55 23.64 12.65
C LYS A 330 -17.69 24.75 12.07
N VAL A 331 -16.57 25.06 12.73
CA VAL A 331 -15.58 26.02 12.21
C VAL A 331 -15.01 25.54 10.87
N SER A 332 -14.67 24.25 10.77
CA SER A 332 -14.17 23.64 9.54
C SER A 332 -15.18 23.80 8.39
N GLN A 333 -16.47 23.51 8.62
CA GLN A 333 -17.53 23.68 7.62
C GLN A 333 -17.61 25.10 7.04
N ASN A 334 -17.26 26.12 7.84
CA ASN A 334 -17.30 27.52 7.38
C ASN A 334 -16.12 27.90 6.48
N ILE A 335 -14.99 27.22 6.60
CA ILE A 335 -13.74 27.61 5.92
C ILE A 335 -13.36 26.68 4.76
N THR A 336 -13.89 25.45 4.72
CA THR A 336 -13.40 24.42 3.79
C THR A 336 -13.65 24.73 2.33
N GLN A 337 -14.76 25.37 1.96
CA GLN A 337 -15.01 25.73 0.56
C GLN A 337 -13.90 26.65 0.02
N ILE A 338 -13.50 27.66 0.80
CA ILE A 338 -12.43 28.61 0.44
C ILE A 338 -11.11 27.87 0.25
N LEU A 339 -10.76 26.98 1.20
CA LEU A 339 -9.54 26.18 1.14
C LEU A 339 -9.52 25.22 -0.05
N VAL A 340 -10.65 24.60 -0.39
CA VAL A 340 -10.80 23.68 -1.53
C VAL A 340 -10.61 24.45 -2.83
N ASP A 341 -11.29 25.59 -3.00
CA ASP A 341 -11.18 26.41 -4.22
C ASP A 341 -9.75 26.90 -4.46
N PHE A 342 -9.07 27.37 -3.41
CA PHE A 342 -7.66 27.75 -3.49
C PHE A 342 -6.73 26.54 -3.74
N SER A 343 -7.00 25.39 -3.12
CA SER A 343 -6.18 24.18 -3.34
C SER A 343 -6.28 23.66 -4.77
N LEU A 344 -7.46 23.75 -5.38
CA LEU A 344 -7.63 23.49 -6.81
C LEU A 344 -6.80 24.48 -7.62
N GLN A 345 -6.93 25.79 -7.37
CA GLN A 345 -6.13 26.80 -8.07
C GLN A 345 -4.63 26.47 -8.03
N LYS A 346 -4.09 26.26 -6.83
CA LYS A 346 -2.66 26.00 -6.62
C LYS A 346 -2.21 24.71 -7.32
N ALA A 347 -2.97 23.61 -7.20
CA ALA A 347 -2.61 22.35 -7.84
C ALA A 347 -2.59 22.48 -9.38
N PHE A 348 -3.59 23.13 -9.98
CA PHE A 348 -3.63 23.33 -11.42
C PHE A 348 -2.56 24.32 -11.93
N ARG A 349 -2.19 25.34 -11.14
CA ARG A 349 -1.07 26.24 -11.44
C ARG A 349 0.25 25.47 -11.56
N ILE A 350 0.49 24.51 -10.67
CA ILE A 350 1.69 23.65 -10.72
C ILE A 350 1.74 22.85 -12.02
N PHE A 351 0.60 22.29 -12.46
CA PHE A 351 0.55 21.54 -13.72
C PHE A 351 0.75 22.42 -14.95
N GLU A 352 0.32 23.68 -14.89
CA GLU A 352 0.50 24.65 -15.97
C GLU A 352 1.95 25.12 -16.10
N ILE A 353 2.62 25.45 -14.99
CA ILE A 353 3.93 26.12 -14.99
C ILE A 353 5.11 25.14 -14.82
N MET A 354 4.89 23.99 -14.18
CA MET A 354 5.94 23.02 -13.83
C MET A 354 5.63 21.58 -14.28
N PRO A 355 5.24 21.33 -15.56
CA PRO A 355 4.75 20.02 -15.99
C PRO A 355 5.78 18.88 -15.94
N ASP A 356 7.07 19.20 -15.96
CA ASP A 356 8.18 18.25 -15.94
C ASP A 356 8.67 17.92 -14.52
N GLU A 357 8.25 18.68 -13.51
CA GLU A 357 8.69 18.52 -12.11
C GLU A 357 7.90 17.42 -11.39
N LYS A 358 8.28 16.17 -11.67
CA LYS A 358 7.56 14.95 -11.24
C LYS A 358 7.16 14.92 -9.76
N LYS A 359 8.07 15.30 -8.85
CA LYS A 359 7.84 15.22 -7.40
C LYS A 359 6.77 16.23 -6.95
N THR A 360 6.90 17.49 -7.37
CA THR A 360 5.95 18.55 -7.04
C THR A 360 4.60 18.33 -7.73
N CYS A 361 4.59 17.85 -8.98
CA CYS A 361 3.34 17.41 -9.63
C CYS A 361 2.68 16.28 -8.84
N MET A 362 3.44 15.29 -8.34
CA MET A 362 2.87 14.22 -7.51
C MET A 362 2.28 14.76 -6.22
N ASP A 363 2.94 15.70 -5.54
CA ASP A 363 2.42 16.34 -4.33
C ASP A 363 1.10 17.11 -4.61
N ALA A 364 1.00 17.80 -5.75
CA ALA A 364 -0.24 18.45 -6.19
C ALA A 364 -1.35 17.43 -6.53
N ILE A 365 -1.01 16.31 -7.17
CA ILE A 365 -1.95 15.21 -7.46
C ILE A 365 -2.46 14.57 -6.16
N GLU A 366 -1.57 14.34 -5.18
CA GLU A 366 -1.96 13.80 -3.88
C GLU A 366 -2.86 14.75 -3.10
N LEU A 367 -2.67 16.07 -3.22
CA LEU A 367 -3.60 17.07 -2.71
C LEU A 367 -4.97 16.93 -3.38
N LEU A 368 -5.05 16.83 -4.71
CA LEU A 368 -6.31 16.61 -5.44
C LEU A 368 -7.02 15.31 -5.02
N SER A 369 -6.28 14.21 -4.89
CA SER A 369 -6.84 12.94 -4.38
C SER A 369 -7.34 13.07 -2.93
N ALA A 370 -6.68 13.87 -2.09
CA ALA A 370 -7.16 14.17 -0.74
C ALA A 370 -8.45 14.98 -0.76
N LEU A 371 -8.60 15.95 -1.66
CA LEU A 371 -9.85 16.69 -1.87
C LEU A 371 -11.00 15.74 -2.24
N ALA A 372 -10.76 14.85 -3.21
CA ALA A 372 -11.76 13.87 -3.64
C ALA A 372 -12.20 12.90 -2.53
N LYS A 373 -11.27 12.53 -1.63
CA LYS A 373 -11.52 11.56 -0.55
C LYS A 373 -12.14 12.19 0.70
N THR A 374 -11.66 13.37 1.10
CA THR A 374 -11.95 13.96 2.43
C THR A 374 -12.87 15.17 2.35
N MET A 375 -12.91 15.88 1.23
CA MET A 375 -13.70 17.10 0.98
C MET A 375 -14.65 16.93 -0.20
N TYR A 376 -15.28 15.76 -0.31
CA TYR A 376 -16.05 15.39 -1.50
C TYR A 376 -17.24 16.33 -1.76
N CYS A 377 -17.91 16.81 -0.70
CA CYS A 377 -19.05 17.73 -0.81
C CYS A 377 -18.64 19.12 -1.31
N GLU A 378 -17.51 19.65 -0.84
CA GLU A 378 -17.00 20.97 -1.20
C GLU A 378 -16.35 20.93 -2.59
N THR A 379 -15.61 19.87 -2.88
CA THR A 379 -14.95 19.67 -4.18
C THR A 379 -15.98 19.53 -5.30
N SER A 380 -17.10 18.82 -5.07
CA SER A 380 -18.16 18.66 -6.07
C SER A 380 -18.90 19.97 -6.39
N LYS A 381 -18.91 20.94 -5.46
CA LYS A 381 -19.56 22.25 -5.61
C LYS A 381 -18.68 23.29 -6.30
N SER A 382 -17.37 23.10 -6.33
CA SER A 382 -16.44 24.09 -6.89
C SER A 382 -16.75 24.36 -8.36
N ILE A 383 -17.04 25.63 -8.66
CA ILE A 383 -17.30 26.08 -10.04
C ILE A 383 -16.00 26.28 -10.84
N LEU A 384 -14.87 26.40 -10.14
CA LEU A 384 -13.58 26.79 -10.74
C LEU A 384 -12.88 25.61 -11.40
N LEU A 385 -13.21 24.38 -11.00
CA LEU A 385 -12.60 23.14 -11.51
C LEU A 385 -12.56 23.07 -13.05
N PHE A 386 -13.66 23.39 -13.73
CA PHE A 386 -13.74 23.36 -15.19
C PHE A 386 -12.88 24.44 -15.85
N SER A 387 -12.77 25.61 -15.22
CA SER A 387 -11.93 26.71 -15.71
C SER A 387 -10.45 26.39 -15.57
N TYR A 388 -10.04 25.70 -14.51
CA TYR A 388 -8.65 25.29 -14.35
C TYR A 388 -8.30 24.12 -15.27
N LEU A 389 -9.21 23.15 -15.39
CA LEU A 389 -9.00 21.99 -16.27
C LEU A 389 -8.83 22.38 -17.74
N SER A 390 -9.49 23.44 -18.22
CA SER A 390 -9.35 23.90 -19.61
C SER A 390 -7.98 24.52 -19.92
N THR A 391 -7.20 24.89 -18.90
CA THR A 391 -5.87 25.50 -19.07
C THR A 391 -4.73 24.48 -19.11
N VAL A 392 -4.94 23.28 -18.57
CA VAL A 392 -3.87 22.28 -18.41
C VAL A 392 -3.74 21.37 -19.63
N GLN A 393 -2.53 21.26 -20.15
CA GLN A 393 -2.17 20.34 -21.24
C GLN A 393 -1.77 18.98 -20.66
N ILE A 394 -2.76 18.13 -20.39
CA ILE A 394 -2.58 16.82 -19.73
C ILE A 394 -1.59 15.91 -20.48
N ASP A 395 -1.56 16.03 -21.80
CA ASP A 395 -0.71 15.26 -22.69
C ASP A 395 0.80 15.56 -22.53
N GLN A 396 1.16 16.75 -22.05
CA GLN A 396 2.54 17.18 -21.81
C GLN A 396 3.04 16.87 -20.39
N LEU A 397 2.14 16.47 -19.48
CA LEU A 397 2.51 16.21 -18.09
C LEU A 397 3.27 14.90 -17.93
N SER A 398 4.42 14.97 -17.27
CA SER A 398 5.22 13.80 -16.90
C SER A 398 4.48 12.80 -15.98
N MET A 399 3.49 13.28 -15.22
CA MET A 399 2.70 12.50 -14.26
C MET A 399 1.23 12.32 -14.69
N ARG A 400 0.95 12.38 -16.00
CA ARG A 400 -0.41 12.36 -16.55
C ARG A 400 -1.28 11.20 -16.07
N THR A 401 -0.74 9.99 -15.99
CA THR A 401 -1.46 8.80 -15.50
C THR A 401 -2.00 9.00 -14.08
N SER A 402 -1.19 9.57 -13.20
CA SER A 402 -1.59 9.84 -11.81
C SER A 402 -2.60 10.99 -11.72
N LEU A 403 -2.45 12.02 -12.56
CA LEU A 403 -3.42 13.11 -12.64
C LEU A 403 -4.78 12.62 -13.15
N ILE A 404 -4.81 11.81 -14.21
CA ILE A 404 -6.04 11.20 -14.74
C ILE A 404 -6.76 10.41 -13.65
N LYS A 405 -6.03 9.63 -12.85
CA LYS A 405 -6.59 8.90 -11.71
C LYS A 405 -7.30 9.86 -10.73
N ALA A 406 -6.63 10.93 -10.31
CA ALA A 406 -7.20 11.91 -9.38
C ALA A 406 -8.41 12.65 -9.98
N LEU A 407 -8.35 13.05 -11.25
CA LEU A 407 -9.46 13.73 -11.92
C LEU A 407 -10.67 12.81 -12.13
N VAL A 408 -10.46 11.51 -12.40
CA VAL A 408 -11.56 10.55 -12.47
C VAL A 408 -12.21 10.32 -11.10
N GLN A 409 -11.41 10.32 -10.02
CA GLN A 409 -11.93 10.30 -8.64
C GLN A 409 -12.77 11.54 -8.34
N ILE A 410 -12.31 12.74 -8.73
CA ILE A 410 -13.08 13.99 -8.61
C ILE A 410 -14.36 13.92 -9.44
N GLY A 411 -14.30 13.43 -10.69
CA GLY A 411 -15.51 13.26 -11.49
C GLY A 411 -16.55 12.34 -10.84
N SER A 412 -16.09 11.29 -10.16
CA SER A 412 -16.98 10.32 -9.51
C SER A 412 -17.76 10.87 -8.30
N ILE A 413 -17.29 11.97 -7.69
CA ILE A 413 -17.97 12.64 -6.56
C ILE A 413 -18.89 13.80 -7.00
N ILE A 414 -18.93 14.13 -8.30
CA ILE A 414 -19.83 15.15 -8.83
C ILE A 414 -21.24 14.57 -8.97
N ASP A 415 -22.19 15.12 -8.22
CA ASP A 415 -23.59 14.66 -8.20
C ASP A 415 -24.37 15.04 -9.48
N ASP A 416 -23.97 16.12 -10.16
CA ASP A 416 -24.61 16.58 -11.41
C ASP A 416 -24.10 15.75 -12.60
N GLU A 417 -24.96 14.88 -13.13
CA GLU A 417 -24.65 13.98 -14.25
C GLU A 417 -24.10 14.71 -15.49
N ILE A 418 -24.59 15.92 -15.78
CA ILE A 418 -24.16 16.70 -16.94
C ILE A 418 -22.74 17.22 -16.71
N LYS A 419 -22.48 17.77 -15.53
CA LYS A 419 -21.13 18.25 -15.15
C LYS A 419 -20.14 17.10 -15.07
N GLN A 420 -20.51 15.99 -14.44
CA GLN A 420 -19.69 14.78 -14.36
C GLN A 420 -19.32 14.27 -15.75
N ARG A 421 -20.33 14.13 -16.64
CA ARG A 421 -20.10 13.71 -18.02
C ARG A 421 -19.20 14.68 -18.77
N THR A 422 -19.40 15.98 -18.61
CA THR A 422 -18.57 17.01 -19.25
C THR A 422 -17.11 16.89 -18.81
N LEU A 423 -16.87 16.74 -17.50
CA LEU A 423 -15.51 16.58 -16.96
C LEU A 423 -14.84 15.33 -17.53
N PHE A 424 -15.52 14.18 -17.50
CA PHE A 424 -14.96 12.96 -18.08
C PHE A 424 -14.70 13.09 -19.57
N GLN A 425 -15.57 13.78 -20.32
CA GLN A 425 -15.36 14.02 -21.74
C GLN A 425 -14.12 14.88 -22.02
N MET A 426 -13.88 15.93 -21.23
CA MET A 426 -12.70 16.80 -21.36
C MET A 426 -11.39 16.02 -21.15
N ILE A 427 -11.36 15.09 -20.21
CA ILE A 427 -10.13 14.37 -19.84
C ILE A 427 -9.94 13.10 -20.68
N LEU A 428 -11.00 12.32 -20.87
CA LEU A 428 -10.90 10.95 -21.36
C LEU A 428 -11.01 10.85 -22.89
N ILE A 429 -11.85 11.67 -23.54
CA ILE A 429 -12.03 11.59 -25.00
C ILE A 429 -10.73 11.83 -25.77
N PRO A 430 -9.89 12.85 -25.46
CA PRO A 430 -8.65 13.08 -26.19
C PRO A 430 -7.72 11.87 -26.18
N ILE A 431 -7.58 11.20 -25.02
CA ILE A 431 -6.74 10.02 -24.83
C ILE A 431 -7.24 8.85 -25.69
N ARG A 432 -8.56 8.60 -25.68
CA ARG A 432 -9.16 7.51 -26.47
C ARG A 432 -9.03 7.75 -27.97
N ILE A 433 -9.24 8.99 -28.44
CA ILE A 433 -9.07 9.33 -29.86
C ILE A 433 -7.62 9.09 -30.28
N LYS A 434 -6.66 9.56 -29.48
CA LYS A 434 -5.22 9.34 -29.75
C LYS A 434 -4.91 7.84 -29.81
N PHE A 435 -5.35 7.06 -28.84
CA PHE A 435 -5.15 5.60 -28.83
C PHE A 435 -5.73 4.92 -30.07
N ILE A 436 -6.99 5.19 -30.42
CA ILE A 436 -7.63 4.60 -31.60
C ILE A 436 -6.87 4.97 -32.88
N SER A 437 -6.42 6.22 -33.02
CA SER A 437 -5.63 6.65 -34.19
C SER A 437 -4.30 5.92 -34.34
N LEU A 438 -3.66 5.56 -33.22
CA LEU A 438 -2.43 4.75 -33.20
C LEU A 438 -2.70 3.29 -33.56
N CYS A 439 -3.85 2.74 -33.13
CA CYS A 439 -4.27 1.40 -33.54
C CYS A 439 -4.48 1.27 -35.05
N ASP A 440 -4.91 2.35 -35.71
CA ASP A 440 -5.17 2.35 -37.15
C ASP A 440 -3.88 2.43 -37.99
N ASN A 441 -2.79 2.96 -37.44
CA ASN A 441 -1.49 3.10 -38.12
C ASN A 441 -0.30 2.63 -37.25
N PRO A 442 -0.19 1.31 -36.96
CA PRO A 442 0.78 0.79 -35.99
C PRO A 442 2.25 0.89 -36.46
N SER A 443 2.51 1.02 -37.77
CA SER A 443 3.87 1.03 -38.33
C SER A 443 4.53 2.42 -38.42
N GLY A 444 3.81 3.49 -38.05
CA GLY A 444 4.19 4.87 -38.37
C GLY A 444 4.80 5.70 -37.25
N THR A 445 4.77 5.25 -35.99
CA THR A 445 5.06 6.12 -34.84
C THR A 445 5.95 5.45 -33.79
N ASN A 446 6.99 6.16 -33.35
CA ASN A 446 7.77 5.88 -32.13
C ASN A 446 7.01 6.29 -30.85
N GLU A 447 5.68 6.45 -30.90
CA GLU A 447 4.89 6.85 -29.72
C GLU A 447 4.56 5.63 -28.86
N ASN A 448 4.80 5.75 -27.54
CA ASN A 448 4.59 4.66 -26.59
C ASN A 448 3.10 4.42 -26.35
N ILE A 449 2.51 3.47 -27.08
CA ILE A 449 1.16 2.92 -26.81
C ILE A 449 1.05 2.46 -25.35
N ASP A 450 2.14 1.94 -24.79
CA ASP A 450 2.24 1.46 -23.41
C ASP A 450 1.81 2.54 -22.39
N ASP A 451 2.19 3.79 -22.61
CA ASP A 451 1.82 4.90 -21.71
C ASP A 451 0.31 5.23 -21.78
N LEU A 452 -0.31 5.13 -22.96
CA LEU A 452 -1.76 5.29 -23.08
C LEU A 452 -2.51 4.14 -22.39
N LEU A 453 -1.97 2.92 -22.45
CA LEU A 453 -2.51 1.77 -21.72
C LEU A 453 -2.42 1.96 -20.20
N ASP A 454 -1.33 2.56 -19.70
CA ASP A 454 -1.22 2.95 -18.30
C ASP A 454 -2.26 4.00 -17.90
N CYS A 455 -2.58 4.96 -18.77
CA CYS A 455 -3.66 5.91 -18.55
C CYS A 455 -5.02 5.22 -18.41
N PHE A 456 -5.33 4.20 -19.24
CA PHE A 456 -6.57 3.43 -19.10
C PHE A 456 -6.58 2.57 -17.82
N CYS A 457 -5.42 2.05 -17.40
CA CYS A 457 -5.29 1.40 -16.08
C CYS A 457 -5.66 2.36 -14.95
N ALA A 458 -5.17 3.61 -15.00
CA ALA A 458 -5.53 4.64 -14.02
C ALA A 458 -7.03 4.96 -14.00
N VAL A 459 -7.71 4.97 -15.16
CA VAL A 459 -9.16 5.14 -15.25
C VAL A 459 -9.88 3.98 -14.55
N ILE A 460 -9.46 2.74 -14.83
CA ILE A 460 -10.03 1.56 -14.17
C ILE A 460 -9.82 1.64 -12.67
N ASP A 461 -8.63 1.98 -12.20
CA ASP A 461 -8.27 2.12 -10.78
C ASP A 461 -9.04 3.23 -10.05
N ALA A 462 -9.42 4.29 -10.75
CA ALA A 462 -10.17 5.41 -10.20
C ALA A 462 -11.69 5.17 -10.18
N ALA A 463 -12.19 4.20 -10.95
CA ALA A 463 -13.62 3.94 -11.08
C ALA A 463 -14.31 3.72 -9.72
N GLN A 464 -15.51 4.26 -9.58
CA GLN A 464 -16.38 4.04 -8.43
C GLN A 464 -17.71 3.48 -8.92
N LYS A 465 -18.52 2.93 -8.01
CA LYS A 465 -19.80 2.31 -8.39
C LYS A 465 -20.74 3.29 -9.11
N CYS A 466 -20.75 4.56 -8.71
CA CYS A 466 -21.55 5.62 -9.33
C CYS A 466 -21.10 5.96 -10.76
N SER A 467 -19.81 5.82 -11.09
CA SER A 467 -19.23 6.18 -12.39
C SER A 467 -18.95 4.96 -13.30
N ALA A 468 -19.11 3.74 -12.78
CA ALA A 468 -18.71 2.51 -13.45
C ALA A 468 -19.38 2.31 -14.83
N SER A 469 -20.67 2.62 -14.96
CA SER A 469 -21.40 2.45 -16.23
C SER A 469 -20.87 3.35 -17.34
N PHE A 470 -20.67 4.64 -17.04
CA PHE A 470 -20.09 5.59 -17.98
C PHE A 470 -18.66 5.20 -18.36
N LEU A 471 -17.83 4.86 -17.37
CA LEU A 471 -16.43 4.51 -17.60
C LEU A 471 -16.29 3.21 -18.40
N LEU A 472 -17.16 2.22 -18.19
CA LEU A 472 -17.17 1.01 -19.00
C LEU A 472 -17.52 1.32 -20.46
N GLY A 473 -18.55 2.14 -20.71
CA GLY A 473 -18.89 2.57 -22.07
C GLY A 473 -17.77 3.39 -22.74
N TYR A 474 -16.96 4.09 -21.95
CA TYR A 474 -15.74 4.75 -22.44
C TYR A 474 -14.64 3.75 -22.81
N LEU A 475 -14.40 2.74 -21.98
CA LEU A 475 -13.35 1.73 -22.12
C LEU A 475 -13.67 0.65 -23.17
N GLU A 476 -14.95 0.40 -23.47
CA GLU A 476 -15.38 -0.64 -24.40
C GLU A 476 -14.65 -0.62 -25.77
N PRO A 477 -14.56 0.51 -26.48
CA PRO A 477 -13.83 0.57 -27.75
C PRO A 477 -12.34 0.29 -27.58
N VAL A 478 -11.74 0.72 -26.46
CA VAL A 478 -10.32 0.54 -26.16
C VAL A 478 -10.02 -0.94 -25.93
N LEU A 479 -10.87 -1.62 -25.16
CA LEU A 479 -10.77 -3.05 -24.88
C LEU A 479 -10.79 -3.88 -26.17
N LYS A 480 -11.75 -3.62 -27.05
CA LYS A 480 -11.85 -4.33 -28.35
C LYS A 480 -10.61 -4.09 -29.23
N ARG A 481 -10.15 -2.85 -29.37
CA ARG A 481 -8.94 -2.54 -30.16
C ARG A 481 -7.66 -3.12 -29.54
N SER A 482 -7.58 -3.23 -28.21
CA SER A 482 -6.42 -3.82 -27.51
C SER A 482 -6.24 -5.30 -27.83
N VAL A 483 -7.34 -6.05 -27.99
CA VAL A 483 -7.32 -7.45 -28.45
C VAL A 483 -6.71 -7.55 -29.85
N GLU A 484 -7.10 -6.64 -30.76
CA GLU A 484 -6.54 -6.60 -32.12
C GLU A 484 -5.04 -6.23 -32.12
N LEU A 485 -4.65 -5.23 -31.31
CA LEU A 485 -3.26 -4.81 -31.14
C LEU A 485 -2.33 -5.93 -30.67
N PHE A 486 -2.84 -6.82 -29.82
CA PHE A 486 -2.08 -7.98 -29.34
C PHE A 486 -1.52 -8.80 -30.52
N SER A 487 -2.30 -8.94 -31.60
CA SER A 487 -1.90 -9.65 -32.81
C SER A 487 -0.84 -8.95 -33.64
N VAL A 488 -0.88 -7.61 -33.65
CA VAL A 488 0.06 -6.78 -34.40
C VAL A 488 1.43 -6.78 -33.73
N TYR A 489 1.46 -6.71 -32.40
CA TYR A 489 2.68 -6.58 -31.60
C TYR A 489 3.16 -7.91 -30.99
N LYS A 490 2.87 -9.05 -31.64
CA LYS A 490 3.18 -10.40 -31.14
C LYS A 490 4.65 -10.63 -30.73
N ASP A 491 5.58 -9.85 -31.28
CA ASP A 491 7.03 -9.93 -31.05
C ASP A 491 7.54 -8.89 -30.02
N SER A 492 6.71 -7.92 -29.60
CA SER A 492 7.04 -6.88 -28.62
C SER A 492 6.53 -7.26 -27.22
N LEU A 493 7.40 -7.87 -26.41
CA LEU A 493 7.05 -8.24 -25.02
C LEU A 493 6.59 -7.06 -24.15
N PRO A 494 7.19 -5.85 -24.20
CA PRO A 494 6.72 -4.70 -23.43
C PRO A 494 5.26 -4.34 -23.73
N THR A 495 4.90 -4.28 -25.01
CA THR A 495 3.53 -3.96 -25.44
C THR A 495 2.53 -5.05 -25.10
N ILE A 496 2.93 -6.33 -25.24
CA ILE A 496 2.12 -7.46 -24.76
C ILE A 496 1.86 -7.36 -23.27
N ASN A 497 2.89 -7.09 -22.46
CA ASN A 497 2.74 -6.91 -21.03
C ASN A 497 1.83 -5.72 -20.69
N ALA A 498 1.95 -4.59 -21.38
CA ALA A 498 1.09 -3.43 -21.17
C ALA A 498 -0.39 -3.73 -21.47
N ILE A 499 -0.67 -4.46 -22.57
CA ILE A 499 -2.04 -4.91 -22.90
C ILE A 499 -2.57 -5.85 -21.81
N LEU A 500 -1.78 -6.85 -21.40
CA LEU A 500 -2.21 -7.79 -20.35
C LEU A 500 -2.38 -7.09 -19.01
N GLN A 501 -1.54 -6.12 -18.65
CA GLN A 501 -1.68 -5.32 -17.45
C GLN A 501 -2.99 -4.52 -17.47
N PHE A 502 -3.40 -3.98 -18.62
CA PHE A 502 -4.69 -3.33 -18.78
C PHE A 502 -5.87 -4.28 -18.50
N PHE A 503 -5.83 -5.51 -19.01
CA PHE A 503 -6.83 -6.53 -18.70
C PHE A 503 -6.77 -7.03 -17.24
N ASP A 504 -5.58 -7.13 -16.64
CA ASP A 504 -5.41 -7.48 -15.24
C ASP A 504 -6.05 -6.42 -14.32
N CYS A 505 -5.77 -5.14 -14.57
CA CYS A 505 -6.43 -4.02 -13.88
C CYS A 505 -7.96 -4.12 -13.97
N LEU A 506 -8.49 -4.39 -15.17
CA LEU A 506 -9.93 -4.57 -15.40
C LEU A 506 -10.51 -5.72 -14.56
N THR A 507 -9.87 -6.89 -14.62
CA THR A 507 -10.39 -8.10 -13.95
C THR A 507 -10.35 -7.98 -12.43
N LYS A 508 -9.34 -7.31 -11.85
CA LYS A 508 -9.28 -7.00 -10.41
C LYS A 508 -10.49 -6.21 -9.92
N ARG A 509 -11.05 -5.35 -10.77
CA ARG A 509 -12.18 -4.47 -10.46
C ARG A 509 -13.48 -4.85 -11.18
N MET A 510 -13.53 -6.03 -11.79
CA MET A 510 -14.66 -6.52 -12.59
C MET A 510 -16.01 -6.47 -11.85
N HIS A 511 -16.00 -6.73 -10.53
CA HIS A 511 -17.18 -6.64 -9.67
C HIS A 511 -17.87 -5.25 -9.65
N LEU A 512 -17.17 -4.18 -10.03
CA LEU A 512 -17.74 -2.83 -10.15
C LEU A 512 -18.49 -2.61 -11.46
N PHE A 513 -18.13 -3.33 -12.52
CA PHE A 513 -18.64 -3.14 -13.87
C PHE A 513 -19.74 -4.16 -14.24
N CYS A 514 -19.88 -5.24 -13.48
CA CYS A 514 -20.81 -6.34 -13.76
C CYS A 514 -22.22 -6.17 -13.16
N ASP A 515 -22.74 -4.95 -13.06
CA ASP A 515 -24.11 -4.72 -12.56
C ASP A 515 -25.19 -5.13 -13.59
N ASN A 516 -24.89 -5.03 -14.90
CA ASN A 516 -25.81 -5.40 -15.99
C ASN A 516 -25.36 -6.69 -16.72
N HIS A 517 -26.33 -7.46 -17.22
CA HIS A 517 -26.10 -8.69 -17.97
C HIS A 517 -25.32 -8.45 -19.28
N ASN A 518 -25.66 -7.40 -20.03
CA ASN A 518 -25.00 -7.09 -21.31
C ASN A 518 -23.53 -6.71 -21.12
N ASP A 519 -23.26 -5.86 -20.13
CA ASP A 519 -21.92 -5.40 -19.76
C ASP A 519 -21.05 -6.59 -19.32
N THR A 520 -21.63 -7.48 -18.52
CA THR A 520 -20.96 -8.71 -18.10
C THR A 520 -20.66 -9.64 -19.27
N LEU A 521 -21.63 -9.84 -20.18
CA LEU A 521 -21.44 -10.67 -21.38
C LEU A 521 -20.31 -10.12 -22.26
N MET A 522 -20.32 -8.82 -22.51
CA MET A 522 -19.27 -8.14 -23.27
C MET A 522 -17.89 -8.35 -22.63
N LEU A 523 -17.76 -8.14 -21.31
CA LEU A 523 -16.49 -8.30 -20.60
C LEU A 523 -15.95 -9.73 -20.72
N TYR A 524 -16.78 -10.74 -20.48
CA TYR A 524 -16.39 -12.14 -20.64
C TYR A 524 -16.00 -12.47 -22.09
N GLN A 525 -16.65 -11.84 -23.08
CA GLN A 525 -16.32 -12.06 -24.48
C GLN A 525 -14.95 -11.48 -24.85
N VAL A 526 -14.65 -10.24 -24.45
CA VAL A 526 -13.31 -9.66 -24.69
C VAL A 526 -12.23 -10.44 -23.93
N LEU A 527 -12.52 -10.91 -22.71
CA LEU A 527 -11.61 -11.77 -21.94
C LEU A 527 -11.39 -13.14 -22.61
N PHE A 528 -12.42 -13.71 -23.26
CA PHE A 528 -12.26 -14.92 -24.05
C PHE A 528 -11.36 -14.65 -25.26
N ASP A 529 -11.61 -13.56 -26.00
CA ASP A 529 -10.86 -13.21 -27.22
C ASP A 529 -9.37 -12.99 -26.93
N ILE A 530 -9.01 -12.31 -25.83
CA ILE A 530 -7.61 -12.09 -25.47
C ILE A 530 -6.88 -13.39 -25.11
N VAL A 531 -7.53 -14.31 -24.38
CA VAL A 531 -6.95 -15.63 -24.06
C VAL A 531 -6.79 -16.45 -25.33
N GLN A 532 -7.75 -16.39 -26.25
CA GLN A 532 -7.69 -17.11 -27.52
C GLN A 532 -6.52 -16.62 -28.39
N ILE A 533 -6.35 -15.30 -28.53
CA ILE A 533 -5.24 -14.73 -29.29
C ILE A 533 -3.89 -15.06 -28.62
N TYR A 534 -3.83 -14.99 -27.28
CA TYR A 534 -2.63 -15.37 -26.54
C TYR A 534 -2.25 -16.83 -26.82
N GLU A 535 -3.21 -17.77 -26.71
CA GLU A 535 -2.99 -19.18 -27.02
C GLU A 535 -2.47 -19.35 -28.46
N MET A 536 -3.10 -18.71 -29.45
CA MET A 536 -2.71 -18.88 -30.85
C MET A 536 -1.30 -18.35 -31.15
N GLN A 537 -0.87 -17.26 -30.49
CA GLN A 537 0.33 -16.52 -30.89
C GLN A 537 1.53 -16.75 -29.98
N GLN A 538 1.30 -16.93 -28.67
CA GLN A 538 2.38 -17.02 -27.69
C GLN A 538 2.73 -18.47 -27.33
N THR A 539 1.84 -19.44 -27.55
CA THR A 539 2.11 -20.87 -27.29
C THR A 539 3.36 -21.37 -28.01
N GLU A 540 3.50 -21.05 -29.30
CA GLU A 540 4.67 -21.44 -30.10
C GLU A 540 5.95 -20.73 -29.64
N ARG A 541 5.85 -19.52 -29.08
CA ARG A 541 6.99 -18.81 -28.47
C ARG A 541 7.51 -19.59 -27.27
N TYR A 542 6.62 -20.00 -26.36
CA TYR A 542 6.99 -20.72 -25.14
C TYR A 542 7.55 -22.12 -25.39
N LYS A 543 7.08 -22.81 -26.44
CA LYS A 543 7.66 -24.10 -26.85
C LYS A 543 9.11 -23.98 -27.31
N LYS A 544 9.50 -22.85 -27.89
CA LYS A 544 10.85 -22.58 -28.43
C LYS A 544 11.78 -21.86 -27.44
N MET A 545 11.28 -21.43 -26.29
CA MET A 545 12.05 -20.63 -25.33
C MET A 545 12.87 -21.50 -24.37
N ASP A 546 14.14 -21.11 -24.19
CA ASP A 546 15.06 -21.71 -23.21
C ASP A 546 15.17 -20.90 -21.89
N SER A 547 14.81 -19.61 -21.88
CA SER A 547 15.04 -18.70 -20.73
C SER A 547 13.82 -18.53 -19.81
N LYS A 548 14.07 -18.58 -18.50
CA LYS A 548 13.08 -18.40 -17.42
C LYS A 548 12.68 -16.95 -17.15
N GLU A 549 13.51 -15.96 -17.51
CA GLU A 549 13.30 -14.54 -17.14
C GLU A 549 12.21 -13.80 -17.95
N LYS A 550 11.58 -14.44 -18.93
CA LYS A 550 10.62 -13.80 -19.87
C LYS A 550 9.16 -14.24 -19.67
N ALA A 551 8.81 -14.84 -18.52
CA ALA A 551 7.45 -15.33 -18.25
C ALA A 551 6.49 -14.27 -17.68
N SER A 552 6.82 -12.99 -17.76
CA SER A 552 6.01 -11.89 -17.20
C SER A 552 4.60 -11.85 -17.77
N ASP A 553 4.46 -12.08 -19.07
CA ASP A 553 3.17 -12.09 -19.75
C ASP A 553 2.31 -13.28 -19.31
N LEU A 554 2.93 -14.45 -19.06
CA LEU A 554 2.21 -15.61 -18.53
C LEU A 554 1.76 -15.39 -17.07
N ILE A 555 2.57 -14.71 -16.26
CA ILE A 555 2.21 -14.32 -14.89
C ILE A 555 0.97 -13.41 -14.91
N LEU A 556 0.97 -12.39 -15.77
CA LEU A 556 -0.18 -11.48 -15.95
C LEU A 556 -1.42 -12.24 -16.45
N LEU A 557 -1.27 -13.13 -17.43
CA LEU A 557 -2.38 -13.96 -17.92
C LEU A 557 -3.00 -14.81 -16.81
N LEU A 558 -2.17 -15.46 -15.98
CA LEU A 558 -2.65 -16.25 -14.86
C LEU A 558 -3.38 -15.39 -13.80
N ASP A 559 -2.94 -14.15 -13.57
CA ASP A 559 -3.66 -13.22 -12.70
C ASP A 559 -5.01 -12.80 -13.30
N ILE A 560 -5.06 -12.46 -14.61
CA ILE A 560 -6.32 -12.17 -15.34
C ILE A 560 -7.32 -13.32 -15.17
N LEU A 561 -6.87 -14.54 -15.41
CA LEU A 561 -7.70 -15.74 -15.32
C LEU A 561 -8.17 -16.00 -13.87
N THR A 562 -7.26 -15.88 -12.90
CA THR A 562 -7.58 -16.03 -11.48
C THR A 562 -8.65 -15.02 -11.04
N ASN A 563 -8.49 -13.75 -11.44
CA ASN A 563 -9.44 -12.68 -11.13
C ASN A 563 -10.80 -12.88 -11.80
N THR A 564 -10.80 -13.37 -13.05
CA THR A 564 -12.02 -13.66 -13.82
C THR A 564 -12.82 -14.83 -13.21
N LEU A 565 -12.12 -15.82 -12.64
CA LEU A 565 -12.75 -17.03 -12.06
C LEU A 565 -13.11 -16.89 -10.57
N ASN A 566 -12.60 -15.86 -9.90
CA ASN A 566 -12.80 -15.61 -8.48
C ASN A 566 -14.29 -15.57 -8.11
N ARG A 567 -14.67 -16.16 -6.97
CA ARG A 567 -16.07 -16.14 -6.49
C ARG A 567 -16.68 -14.74 -6.39
N ARG A 568 -15.89 -13.72 -6.05
CA ARG A 568 -16.38 -12.34 -5.89
C ARG A 568 -16.79 -11.66 -7.20
N SER A 569 -16.26 -12.13 -8.33
CA SER A 569 -16.58 -11.64 -9.68
C SER A 569 -17.62 -12.53 -10.38
N ARG A 570 -18.18 -13.55 -9.71
CA ARG A 570 -19.20 -14.43 -10.28
C ARG A 570 -20.58 -13.75 -10.25
N PRO A 571 -21.16 -13.39 -11.41
CA PRO A 571 -22.55 -12.98 -11.47
C PRO A 571 -23.44 -14.18 -11.11
N ILE A 572 -24.22 -14.06 -10.03
CA ILE A 572 -25.18 -15.09 -9.62
C ILE A 572 -26.55 -14.72 -10.16
N ASP A 573 -27.26 -15.68 -10.72
CA ASP A 573 -28.67 -15.54 -10.98
C ASP A 573 -29.44 -15.62 -9.66
N LEU A 574 -29.99 -14.49 -9.22
CA LEU A 574 -30.73 -14.38 -7.97
C LEU A 574 -31.99 -15.27 -7.93
N SER A 575 -32.50 -15.71 -9.08
CA SER A 575 -33.68 -16.56 -9.16
C SER A 575 -33.37 -18.06 -9.01
N THR A 576 -32.19 -18.49 -9.48
CA THR A 576 -31.78 -19.91 -9.46
C THR A 576 -30.67 -20.19 -8.45
N GLY A 577 -29.98 -19.17 -7.96
CA GLY A 577 -28.78 -19.29 -7.13
C GLY A 577 -27.55 -19.78 -7.91
N GLU A 578 -27.68 -20.03 -9.22
CA GLU A 578 -26.64 -20.57 -10.07
C GLU A 578 -25.79 -19.47 -10.72
N PRO A 579 -24.49 -19.71 -10.97
CA PRO A 579 -23.64 -18.70 -11.54
C PRO A 579 -23.91 -18.54 -13.06
N LYS A 580 -24.14 -17.30 -13.50
CA LYS A 580 -24.38 -16.97 -14.92
C LYS A 580 -23.13 -17.26 -15.76
N PHE A 581 -23.33 -17.38 -17.09
CA PHE A 581 -22.25 -17.59 -18.06
C PHE A 581 -21.36 -18.80 -17.76
N LYS A 582 -21.97 -19.88 -17.24
CA LYS A 582 -21.23 -21.11 -16.91
C LYS A 582 -20.47 -21.66 -18.12
N GLN A 583 -21.11 -21.68 -19.30
CA GLN A 583 -20.50 -22.19 -20.53
C GLN A 583 -19.24 -21.39 -20.91
N THR A 584 -19.35 -20.07 -21.07
CA THR A 584 -18.20 -19.22 -21.44
C THR A 584 -17.03 -19.35 -20.48
N ARG A 585 -17.29 -19.46 -19.17
CA ARG A 585 -16.23 -19.68 -18.17
C ARG A 585 -15.58 -21.05 -18.32
N SER A 586 -16.36 -22.10 -18.56
CA SER A 586 -15.85 -23.44 -18.84
C SER A 586 -15.04 -23.47 -20.14
N ASP A 587 -15.43 -22.68 -21.16
CA ASP A 587 -14.68 -22.55 -22.41
C ASP A 587 -13.31 -21.86 -22.18
N ILE A 588 -13.27 -20.76 -21.42
CA ILE A 588 -12.01 -20.08 -21.02
C ILE A 588 -11.09 -21.04 -20.26
N ILE A 589 -11.64 -21.78 -19.28
CA ILE A 589 -10.88 -22.75 -18.48
C ILE A 589 -10.33 -23.87 -19.37
N GLY A 590 -11.16 -24.46 -20.23
CA GLY A 590 -10.76 -25.55 -21.12
C GLY A 590 -9.64 -25.13 -22.08
N MET A 591 -9.79 -23.97 -22.71
CA MET A 591 -8.79 -23.40 -23.61
C MET A 591 -7.47 -23.12 -22.89
N THR A 592 -7.55 -22.52 -21.69
CA THR A 592 -6.36 -22.25 -20.88
C THR A 592 -5.64 -23.54 -20.48
N TRP A 593 -6.36 -24.59 -20.07
CA TRP A 593 -5.72 -25.87 -19.72
C TRP A 593 -5.07 -26.54 -20.91
N ASN A 594 -5.69 -26.50 -22.10
CA ASN A 594 -5.07 -27.01 -23.32
C ASN A 594 -3.75 -26.28 -23.62
N MET A 595 -3.75 -24.95 -23.47
CA MET A 595 -2.55 -24.13 -23.61
C MET A 595 -1.49 -24.48 -22.56
N LEU A 596 -1.82 -24.37 -21.27
CA LEU A 596 -0.89 -24.56 -20.15
C LEU A 596 -0.26 -25.95 -20.16
N LEU A 597 -1.04 -27.01 -20.42
CA LEU A 597 -0.50 -28.38 -20.48
C LEU A 597 0.48 -28.56 -21.65
N SER A 598 0.37 -27.75 -22.70
CA SER A 598 1.30 -27.79 -23.84
C SER A 598 2.60 -26.99 -23.64
N ILE A 599 2.62 -26.02 -22.71
CA ILE A 599 3.76 -25.10 -22.51
C ILE A 599 4.43 -25.21 -21.14
N MET A 600 3.68 -25.59 -20.10
CA MET A 600 4.18 -25.64 -18.73
C MET A 600 5.08 -26.87 -18.57
N ARG A 601 6.37 -26.60 -18.47
CA ARG A 601 7.41 -27.54 -18.04
C ARG A 601 7.74 -27.28 -16.56
N PHE A 602 8.14 -28.31 -15.82
CA PHE A 602 8.50 -28.17 -14.41
C PHE A 602 9.58 -27.12 -14.13
N ASP A 603 10.49 -26.90 -15.09
CA ASP A 603 11.52 -25.88 -14.96
C ASP A 603 10.99 -24.44 -14.85
N PHE A 604 9.79 -24.16 -15.38
CA PHE A 604 9.13 -22.86 -15.24
C PHE A 604 8.59 -22.66 -13.82
N LEU A 605 8.13 -23.71 -13.15
CA LEU A 605 7.65 -23.65 -11.77
C LEU A 605 8.77 -23.42 -10.75
N LYS A 606 10.04 -23.43 -11.16
CA LYS A 606 11.16 -22.97 -10.32
C LYS A 606 11.15 -21.45 -10.12
N LEU A 607 10.40 -20.70 -10.94
CA LEU A 607 10.19 -19.26 -10.76
C LEU A 607 9.09 -19.04 -9.71
N PRO A 608 9.38 -18.40 -8.56
CA PRO A 608 8.40 -18.27 -7.49
C PRO A 608 7.12 -17.57 -7.97
N LEU A 609 7.19 -16.36 -8.53
CA LEU A 609 5.98 -15.63 -8.93
C LEU A 609 5.08 -16.40 -9.90
N LEU A 610 5.68 -17.10 -10.88
CA LEU A 610 4.92 -17.94 -11.82
C LEU A 610 4.31 -19.16 -11.12
N ARG A 611 5.05 -19.84 -10.25
CA ARG A 611 4.55 -20.98 -9.46
C ARG A 611 3.34 -20.59 -8.64
N LYS A 612 3.40 -19.47 -7.91
CA LYS A 612 2.29 -18.99 -7.09
C LYS A 612 1.05 -18.70 -7.93
N ASN A 613 1.20 -17.94 -9.01
CA ASN A 613 0.06 -17.58 -9.85
C ASN A 613 -0.53 -18.82 -10.56
N PHE A 614 0.31 -19.79 -10.94
CA PHE A 614 -0.15 -21.05 -11.50
C PHE A 614 -1.01 -21.83 -10.49
N TYR A 615 -0.57 -22.01 -9.24
CA TYR A 615 -1.35 -22.74 -8.25
C TYR A 615 -2.61 -21.98 -7.81
N ARG A 616 -2.59 -20.64 -7.78
CA ARG A 616 -3.81 -19.83 -7.59
C ARG A 616 -4.82 -20.06 -8.70
N PHE A 617 -4.39 -20.04 -9.97
CA PHE A 617 -5.25 -20.36 -11.10
C PHE A 617 -5.77 -21.80 -11.02
N LEU A 618 -4.91 -22.75 -10.66
CA LEU A 618 -5.26 -24.16 -10.53
C LEU A 618 -6.41 -24.33 -9.53
N GLU A 619 -6.29 -23.75 -8.34
CA GLU A 619 -7.34 -23.74 -7.32
C GLU A 619 -8.65 -23.12 -7.85
N CYS A 620 -8.58 -21.91 -8.41
CA CYS A 620 -9.75 -21.21 -8.93
C CYS A 620 -10.46 -21.96 -10.07
N SER A 621 -9.70 -22.62 -10.96
CA SER A 621 -10.26 -23.37 -12.09
C SER A 621 -11.01 -24.63 -11.64
N THR A 622 -10.44 -25.39 -10.70
CA THR A 622 -11.08 -26.58 -10.12
C THR A 622 -12.32 -26.25 -9.31
N GLU A 623 -12.38 -25.05 -8.74
CA GLU A 623 -13.53 -24.56 -8.02
C GLU A 623 -14.66 -24.07 -8.96
N ALA A 624 -14.28 -23.41 -10.05
CA ALA A 624 -15.23 -22.78 -10.97
C ALA A 624 -15.92 -23.79 -11.90
N SER A 625 -15.14 -24.68 -12.52
CA SER A 625 -15.63 -25.67 -13.50
C SER A 625 -14.82 -26.98 -13.42
N PRO A 626 -14.99 -27.77 -12.33
CA PRO A 626 -14.31 -29.06 -12.18
C PRO A 626 -14.61 -30.05 -13.33
N GLU A 627 -15.74 -29.89 -14.02
CA GLU A 627 -16.10 -30.69 -15.21
C GLU A 627 -15.05 -30.60 -16.34
N CYS A 628 -14.37 -29.47 -16.50
CA CYS A 628 -13.37 -29.26 -17.55
C CYS A 628 -12.14 -30.16 -17.35
N ILE A 629 -11.81 -30.49 -16.10
CA ILE A 629 -10.65 -31.32 -15.76
C ILE A 629 -10.90 -32.79 -16.11
N ILE A 630 -12.15 -33.22 -16.07
CA ILE A 630 -12.53 -34.63 -16.32
C ILE A 630 -12.51 -34.94 -17.81
N ILE A 631 -12.75 -33.94 -18.66
CA ILE A 631 -12.78 -34.09 -20.12
C ILE A 631 -11.36 -34.09 -20.72
N LEU A 632 -10.33 -33.81 -19.91
CA LEU A 632 -8.93 -33.91 -20.34
C LEU A 632 -8.60 -35.34 -20.81
N SER A 633 -7.69 -35.44 -21.80
CA SER A 633 -7.13 -36.73 -22.19
C SER A 633 -6.42 -37.39 -21.01
N GLN A 634 -6.27 -38.72 -21.05
CA GLN A 634 -5.63 -39.46 -19.96
C GLN A 634 -4.19 -38.98 -19.67
N GLU A 635 -3.41 -38.67 -20.71
CA GLU A 635 -2.06 -38.11 -20.57
C GLU A 635 -2.08 -36.74 -19.86
N ASN A 636 -2.99 -35.86 -20.27
CA ASN A 636 -3.16 -34.53 -19.69
C ASN A 636 -3.65 -34.59 -18.25
N PHE A 637 -4.53 -35.54 -17.93
CA PHE A 637 -5.01 -35.76 -16.57
C PHE A 637 -3.90 -36.28 -15.65
N LEU A 638 -3.03 -37.19 -16.13
CA LEU A 638 -1.86 -37.64 -15.39
C LEU A 638 -0.90 -36.48 -15.07
N LEU A 639 -0.62 -35.62 -16.05
CA LEU A 639 0.22 -34.44 -15.86
C LEU A 639 -0.41 -33.46 -14.85
N PHE A 640 -1.72 -33.26 -14.94
CA PHE A 640 -2.48 -32.45 -13.98
C PHE A 640 -2.35 -32.98 -12.55
N VAL A 641 -2.49 -34.29 -12.35
CA VAL A 641 -2.31 -34.94 -11.04
C VAL A 641 -0.87 -34.80 -10.54
N ASP A 642 0.14 -34.86 -11.42
CA ASP A 642 1.53 -34.61 -11.02
C ASP A 642 1.76 -33.17 -10.54
N TYR A 643 1.10 -32.17 -11.14
CA TYR A 643 1.13 -30.79 -10.64
C TYR A 643 0.54 -30.67 -9.23
N LEU A 644 -0.59 -31.33 -8.97
CA LEU A 644 -1.19 -31.37 -7.64
C LEU A 644 -0.23 -32.00 -6.62
N LYS A 645 0.36 -33.14 -6.97
CA LYS A 645 1.32 -33.86 -6.13
C LYS A 645 2.50 -32.98 -5.74
N ARG A 646 3.11 -32.29 -6.70
CA ARG A 646 4.26 -31.39 -6.45
C ARG A 646 3.90 -30.13 -5.68
N GLY A 647 2.65 -29.67 -5.79
CA GLY A 647 2.17 -28.53 -5.00
C GLY A 647 2.15 -28.84 -3.50
N LEU A 648 2.00 -30.10 -3.14
CA LEU A 648 2.06 -30.58 -1.76
C LEU A 648 3.49 -30.90 -1.28
N GLN A 649 4.48 -30.86 -2.17
CA GLN A 649 5.88 -31.09 -1.83
C GLN A 649 6.57 -29.74 -1.62
N THR A 650 7.09 -29.52 -0.42
CA THR A 650 7.94 -28.36 -0.12
C THR A 650 9.36 -28.66 -0.58
N ASP A 651 9.85 -27.92 -1.59
CA ASP A 651 11.25 -27.97 -2.02
C ASP A 651 12.11 -27.21 -0.98
N VAL A 652 12.26 -27.81 0.22
CA VAL A 652 13.10 -27.26 1.28
C VAL A 652 14.56 -27.64 1.01
N GLU A 653 15.20 -26.92 0.09
CA GLU A 653 16.64 -26.68 0.25
C GLU A 653 16.80 -25.85 1.52
N LYS A 654 17.16 -26.52 2.63
CA LYS A 654 17.44 -25.96 3.94
C LYS A 654 18.68 -25.06 3.84
N ASP A 655 18.47 -23.78 3.58
CA ASP A 655 19.50 -22.75 3.76
C ASP A 655 18.98 -21.67 4.71
N ASP A 656 19.67 -21.53 5.84
CA ASP A 656 19.08 -21.24 7.16
C ASP A 656 18.99 -19.74 7.51
N LEU A 657 18.92 -18.83 6.53
CA LEU A 657 19.07 -17.38 6.78
C LEU A 657 18.07 -16.45 6.07
N LEU A 658 17.21 -16.94 5.16
CA LEU A 658 16.19 -16.15 4.43
C LEU A 658 14.75 -16.73 4.55
N SER A 659 14.51 -17.58 5.54
CA SER A 659 13.34 -18.48 5.63
C SER A 659 11.97 -17.79 5.65
N THR A 660 11.79 -16.65 6.31
CA THR A 660 10.44 -16.12 6.62
C THR A 660 9.58 -15.67 5.42
N LEU A 661 10.17 -15.30 4.28
CA LEU A 661 9.44 -14.96 3.04
C LEU A 661 9.27 -16.16 2.11
N LYS A 662 10.29 -17.04 2.02
CA LYS A 662 10.26 -18.28 1.26
C LYS A 662 9.21 -19.24 1.83
N ASP A 663 9.09 -19.28 3.16
CA ASP A 663 8.12 -20.13 3.87
C ASP A 663 6.67 -19.73 3.56
N ARG A 664 6.34 -18.42 3.59
CA ARG A 664 4.99 -17.94 3.25
C ARG A 664 4.60 -18.21 1.79
N PHE A 665 5.57 -18.15 0.89
CA PHE A 665 5.36 -18.41 -0.52
C PHE A 665 5.04 -19.89 -0.78
N GLU A 666 5.87 -20.79 -0.24
CA GLU A 666 5.68 -22.24 -0.38
C GLU A 666 4.40 -22.71 0.32
N GLN A 667 4.04 -22.08 1.44
CA GLN A 667 2.76 -22.32 2.10
C GLN A 667 1.56 -21.94 1.22
N GLU A 668 1.61 -20.82 0.50
CA GLU A 668 0.50 -20.43 -0.37
C GLU A 668 0.31 -21.45 -1.51
N VAL A 669 1.40 -22.03 -2.02
CA VAL A 669 1.37 -23.09 -3.03
C VAL A 669 0.69 -24.35 -2.49
N SER A 670 1.10 -24.83 -1.31
CA SER A 670 0.54 -26.04 -0.70
C SER A 670 -0.94 -25.88 -0.37
N ILE A 671 -1.35 -24.72 0.16
CA ILE A 671 -2.75 -24.38 0.44
C ILE A 671 -3.59 -24.48 -0.83
N ASN A 672 -3.14 -23.85 -1.92
CA ASN A 672 -3.90 -23.83 -3.17
C ASN A 672 -3.98 -25.22 -3.82
N ALA A 673 -2.89 -25.99 -3.79
CA ALA A 673 -2.90 -27.39 -4.26
C ALA A 673 -3.87 -28.25 -3.44
N ALA A 674 -3.84 -28.15 -2.11
CA ALA A 674 -4.76 -28.88 -1.23
C ALA A 674 -6.23 -28.49 -1.48
N ARG A 675 -6.53 -27.20 -1.64
CA ARG A 675 -7.88 -26.74 -1.98
C ARG A 675 -8.36 -27.27 -3.34
N ALA A 676 -7.48 -27.32 -4.33
CA ALA A 676 -7.81 -27.91 -5.63
C ALA A 676 -8.14 -29.41 -5.52
N ILE A 677 -7.37 -30.16 -4.73
CA ILE A 677 -7.64 -31.58 -4.43
C ILE A 677 -8.99 -31.72 -3.71
N ALA A 678 -9.28 -30.83 -2.76
CA ALA A 678 -10.57 -30.79 -2.08
C ALA A 678 -11.73 -30.61 -3.07
N ASN A 679 -11.66 -29.59 -3.94
CA ASN A 679 -12.68 -29.27 -4.93
C ASN A 679 -12.95 -30.45 -5.87
N LEU A 680 -11.89 -31.05 -6.43
CA LEU A 680 -12.02 -32.20 -7.34
C LEU A 680 -12.48 -33.46 -6.61
N GLY A 681 -11.95 -33.77 -5.43
CA GLY A 681 -12.33 -34.96 -4.67
C GLY A 681 -13.81 -34.98 -4.31
N PHE A 682 -14.37 -33.85 -3.85
CA PHE A 682 -15.81 -33.76 -3.60
C PHE A 682 -16.64 -33.84 -4.88
N TYR A 683 -16.16 -33.26 -5.98
CA TYR A 683 -16.85 -33.39 -7.26
C TYR A 683 -16.85 -34.84 -7.76
N PHE A 684 -15.72 -35.55 -7.66
CA PHE A 684 -15.58 -36.94 -8.07
C PHE A 684 -16.47 -37.86 -7.24
N ALA A 685 -16.48 -37.68 -5.91
CA ALA A 685 -17.37 -38.41 -5.01
C ALA A 685 -18.86 -38.23 -5.33
N LYS A 686 -19.25 -37.08 -5.90
CA LYS A 686 -20.65 -36.78 -6.25
C LYS A 686 -21.05 -37.24 -7.66
N ASN A 687 -20.16 -37.14 -8.65
CA ASN A 687 -20.53 -37.18 -10.07
C ASN A 687 -19.88 -38.29 -10.89
N LEU A 688 -18.82 -38.97 -10.41
CA LEU A 688 -18.01 -39.88 -11.23
C LEU A 688 -18.13 -41.35 -10.82
N LYS A 689 -18.02 -42.24 -11.82
CA LYS A 689 -17.97 -43.72 -11.67
C LYS A 689 -16.86 -44.38 -12.51
N SER A 690 -15.91 -43.61 -13.05
CA SER A 690 -14.78 -44.15 -13.83
C SER A 690 -13.67 -44.62 -12.87
N ASP A 691 -13.50 -45.95 -12.76
CA ASP A 691 -12.50 -46.56 -11.87
C ASP A 691 -11.06 -46.10 -12.17
N GLU A 692 -10.72 -45.82 -13.43
CA GLU A 692 -9.36 -45.48 -13.83
C GLU A 692 -8.97 -44.04 -13.44
N THR A 693 -9.91 -43.10 -13.60
CA THR A 693 -9.73 -41.70 -13.16
C THR A 693 -9.60 -41.62 -11.65
N ILE A 694 -10.45 -42.36 -10.92
CA ILE A 694 -10.40 -42.44 -9.45
C ILE A 694 -9.06 -43.03 -9.01
N LYS A 695 -8.62 -44.17 -9.57
CA LYS A 695 -7.32 -44.78 -9.25
C LYS A 695 -6.15 -43.82 -9.47
N THR A 696 -6.17 -43.07 -10.57
CA THR A 696 -5.13 -42.09 -10.87
C THR A 696 -5.14 -40.96 -9.84
N PHE A 697 -6.31 -40.44 -9.48
CA PHE A 697 -6.46 -39.39 -8.47
C PHE A 697 -6.05 -39.86 -7.06
N SER A 698 -6.33 -41.12 -6.71
CA SER A 698 -5.95 -41.75 -5.44
C SER A 698 -4.43 -41.83 -5.22
N THR A 699 -3.60 -41.62 -6.25
CA THR A 699 -2.15 -41.47 -6.08
C THR A 699 -1.77 -40.25 -5.22
N LEU A 700 -2.70 -39.30 -5.01
CA LEU A 700 -2.53 -38.13 -4.16
C LEU A 700 -2.73 -38.42 -2.67
N ILE A 701 -3.21 -39.60 -2.27
CA ILE A 701 -3.44 -39.95 -0.85
C ILE A 701 -2.14 -39.85 -0.05
N ASP A 702 -1.06 -40.46 -0.55
CA ASP A 702 0.25 -40.46 0.11
C ASP A 702 0.87 -39.06 0.29
N PRO A 703 1.02 -38.23 -0.76
CA PRO A 703 1.56 -36.88 -0.59
C PRO A 703 0.66 -35.98 0.27
N THR A 704 -0.67 -36.12 0.17
CA THR A 704 -1.61 -35.35 1.01
C THR A 704 -1.51 -35.75 2.47
N PHE A 705 -1.36 -37.04 2.76
CA PHE A 705 -1.15 -37.52 4.13
C PHE A 705 0.20 -37.06 4.70
N THR A 706 1.25 -37.08 3.88
CA THR A 706 2.60 -36.65 4.26
C THR A 706 2.63 -35.17 4.64
N ILE A 707 2.02 -34.29 3.86
CA ILE A 707 1.99 -32.86 4.21
C ILE A 707 1.14 -32.57 5.46
N CYS A 708 0.07 -33.33 5.72
CA CYS A 708 -0.70 -33.22 6.97
C CYS A 708 0.13 -33.54 8.23
N LEU A 709 1.18 -34.37 8.08
CA LEU A 709 2.12 -34.68 9.17
C LEU A 709 3.18 -33.58 9.35
N ASN A 710 3.64 -33.00 8.25
CA ASN A 710 4.71 -32.01 8.24
C ASN A 710 4.26 -30.58 8.54
N THR A 711 2.98 -30.28 8.31
CA THR A 711 2.42 -28.95 8.59
C THR A 711 2.50 -28.66 10.08
N MET A 712 3.17 -27.57 10.45
CA MET A 712 3.16 -27.08 11.83
C MET A 712 1.73 -26.65 12.15
N TRP A 713 1.03 -27.38 13.02
CA TRP A 713 -0.38 -27.12 13.41
C TRP A 713 -0.59 -25.81 14.20
N GLN A 714 0.37 -24.88 14.10
CA GLN A 714 0.29 -23.50 14.55
C GLN A 714 -0.35 -22.59 13.49
N GLU A 715 -0.31 -22.96 12.19
CA GLU A 715 -0.92 -22.20 11.10
C GLU A 715 -2.26 -22.81 10.65
N GLU A 716 -3.36 -22.17 11.04
CA GLU A 716 -4.73 -22.69 10.88
C GLU A 716 -5.15 -22.86 9.41
N ALA A 717 -4.69 -21.98 8.52
CA ALA A 717 -5.12 -21.98 7.11
C ALA A 717 -4.62 -23.20 6.31
N GLU A 718 -3.36 -23.60 6.49
CA GLU A 718 -2.76 -24.72 5.78
C GLU A 718 -3.19 -26.08 6.32
N SER A 719 -3.23 -26.21 7.64
CA SER A 719 -3.75 -27.42 8.29
C SER A 719 -5.21 -27.69 7.91
N LEU A 720 -6.06 -26.65 7.84
CA LEU A 720 -7.44 -26.81 7.41
C LEU A 720 -7.55 -27.23 5.93
N ALA A 721 -6.74 -26.63 5.05
CA ALA A 721 -6.76 -26.94 3.62
C ALA A 721 -6.32 -28.39 3.34
N THR A 722 -5.19 -28.81 3.90
CA THR A 722 -4.62 -30.16 3.73
C THR A 722 -5.51 -31.24 4.36
N SER A 723 -6.07 -30.98 5.54
CA SER A 723 -7.08 -31.85 6.15
C SER A 723 -8.33 -32.02 5.28
N THR A 724 -8.81 -30.92 4.70
CA THR A 724 -9.99 -30.96 3.81
C THR A 724 -9.69 -31.73 2.53
N ALA A 725 -8.49 -31.63 2.00
CA ALA A 725 -8.02 -32.41 0.85
C ALA A 725 -7.96 -33.91 1.16
N LEU A 726 -7.42 -34.28 2.32
CA LEU A 726 -7.37 -35.69 2.74
C LEU A 726 -8.79 -36.26 2.94
N TYR A 727 -9.69 -35.45 3.51
CA TYR A 727 -11.08 -35.84 3.68
C TYR A 727 -11.81 -36.01 2.34
N SER A 728 -11.55 -35.14 1.35
CA SER A 728 -12.17 -35.28 0.02
C SER A 728 -11.71 -36.56 -0.68
N LEU A 729 -10.43 -36.93 -0.55
CA LEU A 729 -9.88 -38.17 -1.07
C LEU A 729 -10.49 -39.39 -0.38
N LEU A 730 -10.71 -39.33 0.93
CA LEU A 730 -11.41 -40.38 1.69
C LEU A 730 -12.85 -40.58 1.20
N CYS A 731 -13.56 -39.48 0.92
CA CYS A 731 -14.91 -39.53 0.36
C CYS A 731 -14.93 -40.05 -1.10
N CYS A 732 -13.85 -39.84 -1.85
CA CYS A 732 -13.74 -40.24 -3.25
C CYS A 732 -13.33 -41.72 -3.42
N ASP A 733 -12.35 -42.21 -2.64
CA ASP A 733 -11.82 -43.57 -2.71
C ASP A 733 -11.47 -44.09 -1.31
N GLU A 734 -12.50 -44.54 -0.59
CA GLU A 734 -12.36 -45.06 0.76
C GLU A 734 -11.48 -46.33 0.80
N ASP A 735 -11.59 -47.19 -0.20
CA ASP A 735 -10.82 -48.43 -0.29
C ASP A 735 -9.34 -48.16 -0.59
N GLY A 736 -9.05 -47.19 -1.46
CA GLY A 736 -7.69 -46.68 -1.67
C GLY A 736 -7.06 -46.13 -0.39
N CYS A 737 -7.81 -45.34 0.39
CA CYS A 737 -7.35 -44.83 1.68
C CYS A 737 -7.09 -45.95 2.69
N LYS A 738 -8.00 -46.94 2.78
CA LYS A 738 -7.80 -48.13 3.64
C LYS A 738 -6.59 -48.95 3.21
N MET A 739 -6.38 -49.11 1.91
CA MET A 739 -5.22 -49.83 1.36
C MET A 739 -3.91 -49.11 1.68
N TYR A 740 -3.87 -47.78 1.54
CA TYR A 740 -2.74 -46.96 1.94
C TYR A 740 -2.39 -47.15 3.43
N VAL A 741 -3.38 -47.02 4.32
CA VAL A 741 -3.20 -47.24 5.76
C VAL A 741 -2.72 -48.66 6.06
N LYS A 742 -3.26 -49.67 5.38
CA LYS A 742 -2.84 -51.07 5.54
C LYS A 742 -1.37 -51.26 5.16
N ASN A 743 -0.94 -50.67 4.05
CA ASN A 743 0.45 -50.73 3.57
C ASN A 743 1.41 -50.03 4.53
N LEU A 744 1.00 -48.89 5.08
CA LEU A 744 1.81 -48.11 6.02
C LEU A 744 1.98 -48.85 7.36
N LEU A 745 0.93 -49.51 7.86
CA LEU A 745 0.97 -50.37 9.04
C LEU A 745 1.67 -51.72 8.84
N SER A 746 1.92 -52.14 7.59
CA SER A 746 2.67 -53.37 7.29
C SER A 746 4.18 -53.16 7.19
N ARG A 747 4.66 -51.91 7.21
CA ARG A 747 6.10 -51.62 7.23
C ARG A 747 6.73 -52.10 8.54
N GLU A 748 7.92 -52.69 8.45
CA GLU A 748 8.64 -53.25 9.61
C GLU A 748 8.91 -52.17 10.67
N VAL A 749 9.26 -50.96 10.24
CA VAL A 749 9.55 -49.81 11.12
C VAL A 749 8.34 -49.43 12.00
N ASN A 750 7.12 -49.66 11.53
CA ASN A 750 5.89 -49.33 12.25
C ASN A 750 5.36 -50.49 13.12
N HIS A 751 5.98 -51.67 13.08
CA HIS A 751 5.53 -52.83 13.87
C HIS A 751 5.53 -52.61 15.40
N PRO A 752 6.53 -51.96 16.02
CA PRO A 752 6.55 -51.73 17.47
C PRO A 752 5.31 -50.99 17.99
N ASN A 753 4.78 -50.05 17.19
CA ASN A 753 3.65 -49.19 17.58
C ASN A 753 2.33 -49.57 16.89
N ARG A 754 2.28 -50.73 16.21
CA ARG A 754 1.20 -51.09 15.28
C ARG A 754 -0.20 -51.11 15.91
N SER A 755 -0.33 -51.57 17.16
CA SER A 755 -1.62 -51.61 17.87
C SER A 755 -2.16 -50.21 18.15
N THR A 756 -1.30 -49.32 18.65
CA THR A 756 -1.59 -47.91 18.92
C THR A 756 -1.94 -47.16 17.64
N LEU A 757 -1.10 -47.30 16.59
CA LEU A 757 -1.33 -46.68 15.29
C LEU A 757 -2.63 -47.17 14.66
N ARG A 758 -2.93 -48.48 14.73
CA ARG A 758 -4.20 -49.05 14.23
C ARG A 758 -5.41 -48.46 14.95
N ALA A 759 -5.34 -48.25 16.27
CA ALA A 759 -6.42 -47.62 17.02
C ALA A 759 -6.59 -46.14 16.63
N ALA A 760 -5.48 -45.41 16.45
CA ALA A 760 -5.49 -44.02 15.98
C ALA A 760 -6.11 -43.89 14.58
N PHE A 761 -5.71 -44.73 13.62
CA PHE A 761 -6.29 -44.74 12.27
C PHE A 761 -7.78 -45.11 12.26
N ARG A 762 -8.23 -46.05 13.11
CA ARG A 762 -9.67 -46.34 13.25
C ARG A 762 -10.47 -45.14 13.74
N SER A 763 -9.90 -44.34 14.64
CA SER A 763 -10.51 -43.10 15.12
C SER A 763 -10.59 -42.07 14.00
N LEU A 764 -9.51 -41.90 13.22
CA LEU A 764 -9.45 -40.97 12.09
C LEU A 764 -10.46 -41.32 10.98
N MET A 765 -10.53 -42.60 10.63
CA MET A 765 -11.35 -43.13 9.54
C MET A 765 -12.81 -43.42 9.94
N SER A 766 -13.22 -43.06 11.16
CA SER A 766 -14.60 -43.26 11.59
C SER A 766 -15.57 -42.49 10.68
N HIS A 767 -16.75 -43.04 10.38
CA HIS A 767 -17.72 -42.31 9.56
C HIS A 767 -18.45 -41.27 10.41
N THR A 768 -18.59 -40.05 9.88
CA THR A 768 -19.51 -39.06 10.42
C THR A 768 -20.90 -39.36 9.86
N SER A 769 -21.88 -39.62 10.73
CA SER A 769 -23.28 -39.80 10.31
C SER A 769 -23.85 -38.45 9.86
N GLY A 770 -24.02 -38.23 8.55
CA GLY A 770 -24.50 -36.98 7.98
C GLY A 770 -24.20 -36.83 6.48
N ASN A 771 -24.48 -35.67 5.90
CA ASN A 771 -24.20 -35.38 4.50
C ASN A 771 -22.70 -35.07 4.34
N HIS A 772 -21.94 -35.94 3.66
CA HIS A 772 -20.46 -35.92 3.59
C HIS A 772 -19.84 -34.61 3.10
N PHE A 773 -20.63 -33.72 2.52
CA PHE A 773 -20.19 -32.49 1.84
C PHE A 773 -20.35 -31.22 2.70
N GLU A 774 -20.96 -31.32 3.88
CA GLU A 774 -21.19 -30.18 4.77
C GLU A 774 -19.91 -29.68 5.47
N LYS A 775 -19.92 -28.40 5.88
CA LYS A 775 -18.81 -27.77 6.61
C LYS A 775 -18.57 -28.43 7.98
N SER A 776 -19.65 -28.90 8.63
CA SER A 776 -19.60 -29.66 9.88
C SER A 776 -18.74 -30.92 9.76
N ALA A 777 -19.01 -31.75 8.75
CA ALA A 777 -18.27 -32.99 8.53
C ALA A 777 -16.77 -32.76 8.25
N LYS A 778 -16.43 -31.66 7.56
CA LYS A 778 -15.03 -31.25 7.30
C LYS A 778 -14.31 -30.86 8.59
N ASN A 779 -14.97 -30.08 9.44
CA ASN A 779 -14.44 -29.69 10.75
C ASN A 779 -14.30 -30.89 11.70
N ASP A 780 -15.28 -31.80 11.70
CA ASP A 780 -15.20 -33.03 12.51
C ASP A 780 -14.04 -33.93 12.08
N PHE A 781 -13.75 -34.01 10.78
CA PHE A 781 -12.55 -34.71 10.29
C PHE A 781 -11.27 -34.00 10.71
N TYR A 782 -11.21 -32.67 10.62
CA TYR A 782 -10.07 -31.87 11.08
C TYR A 782 -9.75 -32.11 12.56
N ASP A 783 -10.76 -32.11 13.43
CA ASP A 783 -10.57 -32.37 14.86
C ASP A 783 -10.08 -33.80 15.13
N ARG A 784 -10.58 -34.78 14.38
CA ARG A 784 -10.09 -36.16 14.46
C ARG A 784 -8.67 -36.31 13.94
N LEU A 785 -8.29 -35.58 12.90
CA LEU A 785 -6.92 -35.56 12.38
C LEU A 785 -5.97 -34.96 13.41
N LYS A 786 -6.35 -33.85 14.05
CA LYS A 786 -5.59 -33.27 15.17
C LYS A 786 -5.38 -34.26 16.32
N GLY A 787 -6.45 -34.96 16.69
CA GLY A 787 -6.40 -36.03 17.70
C GLY A 787 -5.56 -37.24 17.27
N PHE A 788 -5.54 -37.57 15.98
CA PHE A 788 -4.69 -38.62 15.40
C PHE A 788 -3.22 -38.24 15.49
N LEU A 789 -2.86 -37.01 15.09
CA LEU A 789 -1.48 -36.55 15.07
C LEU A 789 -0.85 -36.55 16.46
N THR A 790 -1.59 -36.07 17.47
CA THR A 790 -1.15 -36.13 18.87
C THR A 790 -0.84 -37.56 19.34
N LYS A 791 -1.51 -38.57 18.76
CA LYS A 791 -1.32 -40.00 19.09
C LYS A 791 -0.27 -40.69 18.22
N ALA A 792 0.04 -40.13 17.05
CA ALA A 792 0.94 -40.72 16.06
C ALA A 792 2.33 -40.04 16.04
N GLU A 793 2.45 -38.86 16.64
CA GLU A 793 3.67 -38.08 16.76
C GLU A 793 4.82 -38.91 17.34
N GLY A 794 5.95 -38.97 16.62
CA GLY A 794 7.13 -39.76 16.99
C GLY A 794 6.95 -41.28 16.93
N LEU A 795 5.75 -41.80 16.63
CA LEU A 795 5.46 -43.24 16.56
C LEU A 795 5.30 -43.78 15.14
N LEU A 796 4.90 -42.91 14.21
CA LEU A 796 4.62 -43.22 12.82
C LEU A 796 5.80 -42.84 11.92
N VAL A 797 6.32 -43.80 11.15
CA VAL A 797 7.32 -43.56 10.11
C VAL A 797 6.66 -43.72 8.73
N VAL A 798 6.78 -42.69 7.90
CA VAL A 798 6.16 -42.59 6.57
C VAL A 798 7.16 -42.81 5.42
N ASP A 799 8.46 -42.73 5.71
CA ASP A 799 9.55 -43.05 4.77
C ASP A 799 9.89 -44.55 4.74
#